data_AF-A0A9E4PUW3-F1
#
_entry.id   AF-A0A9E4PUW3-F1
#
_cell.length_a   1.000
_cell.length_b   1.000
_cell.length_c   1.000
_cell.angle_alpha   90.00
_cell.angle_beta   90.00
_cell.angle_gamma   90.00
#
_symmetry.space_group_name_H-M   'P 1'
#
loop_
_entity.id
_entity.type
_entity.pdbx_description
1 polymer ?
#
loop_
_entity_poly.entity_id
_entity_poly.type
_entity_poly.pdbx_seq_one_letter_code
_entity_poly.pdbx_strand_id
1 'polypeptide(L)'
;QTSHGLFGALIVEPAGSLYLDPLGGGDLRSGWAAIIQDPNGSNFREFAIFYHEIGNERFRNLNKLGRPVGFVDTFTGAYKPGGRAMNYRSEPFMNRLKLQADQGVKHDASQAYSSYTFGDPATPIARTYLGDPVKQRVVHGGSEVFHVHHVHGGATRWRRQPGVEPTAFDSGFDKNPPLLPQASARTDSQSIGPSESYDLENECGAGGCQHSVGDYLIHCHVAHHYIAGMWMIWRVYNTLQDGVVSQDTLPPLAELPGRTGGVQAAVTSVELVDTTVDWKGQTLQISQENLAEWVERQLPPSGVPKEYDASVMDWRKEGDLYLNEVETEEAWQGYVSPEPGTRPPLYFNPATGKLAYPFLRPHLASRPPFAPNHGPAPFLEPFRTGTGPAQPGENGPWSLCPKGAKVQEFVIHAINLPITLSRSARIVDPVGQLYVLKEEEDAVRANNGLKNPLAIRANAGEDCVDILFKSELEDTGENNFFSKTNIHVHFVQFDVQGSDGVNTGFNYETSVRPFTVEGEKLVADAAAGDGGVKLGNAGRFQPGALVGVGMDQSETFEVRRIRSIDGNTLVFDEPLRYGHKRREIVSYEFVRYRWYPDVQFGTAYFHDHVSALTSWKHGLFGALISEPPGSTYRSSRTGEEVRSGPLVDIHTDGKVSADISGSFREMVLFIQDENTLTKVGRSAGSSFNLRVAPLEARAGDPSLLFSSQAHGDPETPLLEAYLGDPLVIRGLVAATNDVHTLHVDGHWFRVEPYSTTSPPVSTVHIGISERYDLSIAKAGGPQRMPGDYLYYNGRSFKLREGSWGIIRVYDGDAEVTLQKLPGHQQTPQAAESVCPSEAIS
;
A
#
# COMPACT_ATOMS: atom_id res chain seq x y z
N GLN A 1 3.38 32.75 -14.47
CA GLN A 1 2.71 33.21 -13.23
C GLN A 1 2.24 32.00 -12.43
N THR A 2 1.43 31.12 -13.02
CA THR A 2 1.03 29.83 -12.44
C THR A 2 2.21 28.98 -11.96
N SER A 3 3.26 28.81 -12.78
CA SER A 3 4.50 28.09 -12.38
C SER A 3 5.26 28.74 -11.22
N HIS A 4 4.88 29.93 -10.75
CA HIS A 4 5.47 30.56 -9.56
C HIS A 4 4.44 30.75 -8.44
N GLY A 5 3.31 30.04 -8.51
CA GLY A 5 2.32 30.04 -7.45
C GLY A 5 1.26 31.15 -7.54
N LEU A 6 0.96 31.67 -8.73
CA LEU A 6 -0.21 32.52 -8.90
C LEU A 6 -1.41 31.68 -9.33
N PHE A 7 -1.99 30.96 -8.36
CA PHE A 7 -3.22 30.19 -8.51
C PHE A 7 -4.02 30.23 -7.19
N GLY A 8 -5.30 29.86 -7.27
CA GLY A 8 -6.20 29.73 -6.13
C GLY A 8 -7.46 28.99 -6.54
N ALA A 9 -8.30 28.62 -5.57
CA ALA A 9 -9.60 28.01 -5.81
C ALA A 9 -10.69 28.79 -5.07
N LEU A 10 -11.89 28.81 -5.65
CA LEU A 10 -13.12 29.16 -4.95
C LEU A 10 -13.83 27.84 -4.65
N ILE A 11 -13.97 27.53 -3.38
CA ILE A 11 -14.69 26.33 -2.92
C ILE A 11 -16.10 26.78 -2.53
N VAL A 12 -17.09 26.03 -3.00
CA VAL A 12 -18.50 26.38 -2.84
C VAL A 12 -19.24 25.20 -2.22
N GLU A 13 -19.85 25.45 -1.06
CA GLU A 13 -20.70 24.50 -0.35
C GLU A 13 -22.20 24.83 -0.50
N PRO A 14 -23.09 23.89 -0.14
CA PRO A 14 -24.53 24.10 -0.18
C PRO A 14 -24.97 25.42 0.48
N ALA A 15 -26.06 26.00 -0.05
CA ALA A 15 -26.59 27.25 0.45
C ALA A 15 -26.91 27.18 1.95
N GLY A 16 -26.38 28.14 2.73
CA GLY A 16 -26.53 28.20 4.17
C GLY A 16 -25.40 27.57 4.98
N SER A 17 -24.40 26.96 4.33
CA SER A 17 -23.23 26.40 5.01
C SER A 17 -22.40 27.47 5.73
N LEU A 18 -21.90 27.14 6.92
CA LEU A 18 -20.89 27.94 7.64
C LEU A 18 -19.51 27.32 7.47
N TYR A 19 -18.50 28.19 7.35
CA TYR A 19 -17.10 27.82 7.21
C TYR A 19 -16.39 28.20 8.51
N LEU A 20 -15.88 27.22 9.24
CA LEU A 20 -15.30 27.40 10.56
C LEU A 20 -13.81 27.01 10.56
N ASP A 21 -13.01 27.73 11.33
CA ASP A 21 -11.59 27.45 11.55
C ASP A 21 -11.43 26.12 12.30
N PRO A 22 -10.68 25.14 11.78
CA PRO A 22 -10.49 23.85 12.46
C PRO A 22 -9.71 23.95 13.78
N LEU A 23 -9.04 25.07 14.07
CA LEU A 23 -8.30 25.27 15.31
C LEU A 23 -9.19 25.88 16.40
N GLY A 24 -9.78 27.05 16.12
CA GLY A 24 -10.56 27.81 17.10
C GLY A 24 -12.09 27.71 16.98
N GLY A 25 -12.61 27.09 15.92
CA GLY A 25 -14.06 26.94 15.66
C GLY A 25 -14.80 28.22 15.26
N GLY A 26 -14.12 29.36 15.09
CA GLY A 26 -14.70 30.63 14.65
C GLY A 26 -14.83 30.76 13.13
N ASP A 27 -15.48 31.82 12.64
CA ASP A 27 -15.69 32.05 11.21
C ASP A 27 -14.37 32.05 10.40
N LEU A 28 -14.33 31.26 9.33
CA LEU A 28 -13.21 31.16 8.40
C LEU A 28 -13.53 31.86 7.08
N ARG A 29 -12.69 32.83 6.69
CA ARG A 29 -12.80 33.50 5.38
C ARG A 29 -11.93 32.87 4.30
N SER A 30 -10.82 32.23 4.68
CA SER A 30 -9.87 31.59 3.77
C SER A 30 -8.98 30.65 4.56
N GLY A 31 -8.69 29.49 3.98
CA GLY A 31 -7.83 28.47 4.55
C GLY A 31 -7.78 27.26 3.62
N TRP A 32 -6.80 26.39 3.82
CA TRP A 32 -6.75 25.10 3.11
C TRP A 32 -7.44 23.99 3.90
N ALA A 33 -7.71 24.20 5.19
CA ALA A 33 -8.45 23.29 6.04
C ALA A 33 -9.62 24.05 6.68
N ALA A 34 -10.80 23.44 6.70
CA ALA A 34 -12.02 24.01 7.25
C ALA A 34 -12.86 22.96 7.96
N ILE A 35 -13.71 23.41 8.89
CA ILE A 35 -14.89 22.68 9.32
C ILE A 35 -16.07 23.28 8.57
N ILE A 36 -16.82 22.46 7.86
CA ILE A 36 -18.04 22.87 7.17
C ILE A 36 -19.23 22.44 8.02
N GLN A 37 -20.04 23.42 8.41
CA GLN A 37 -21.33 23.16 9.01
C GLN A 37 -22.40 23.20 7.92
N ASP A 38 -22.85 22.02 7.48
CA ASP A 38 -23.86 21.87 6.42
C ASP A 38 -25.27 21.97 7.04
N PRO A 39 -26.16 22.86 6.54
CA PRO A 39 -27.52 22.98 7.07
C PRO A 39 -28.43 21.79 6.76
N ASN A 40 -28.10 20.97 5.76
CA ASN A 40 -28.94 19.87 5.26
C ASN A 40 -28.29 18.48 5.38
N GLY A 41 -27.01 18.43 5.78
CA GLY A 41 -26.22 17.20 5.90
C GLY A 41 -25.39 17.15 7.18
N SER A 42 -24.41 16.25 7.22
CA SER A 42 -23.50 16.16 8.35
C SER A 42 -22.43 17.24 8.28
N ASN A 43 -22.00 17.73 9.44
CA ASN A 43 -20.82 18.59 9.52
C ASN A 43 -19.58 17.75 9.19
N PHE A 44 -18.64 18.33 8.43
CA PHE A 44 -17.47 17.60 7.94
C PHE A 44 -16.21 18.46 7.96
N ARG A 45 -15.06 17.80 7.85
CA ARG A 45 -13.78 18.47 7.63
C ARG A 45 -13.48 18.53 6.15
N GLU A 46 -13.02 19.68 5.71
CA GLU A 46 -12.64 19.94 4.33
C GLU A 46 -11.14 20.22 4.24
N PHE A 47 -10.48 19.59 3.26
CA PHE A 47 -9.08 19.87 2.91
C PHE A 47 -8.94 20.24 1.44
N ALA A 48 -8.50 21.46 1.15
CA ALA A 48 -8.11 21.92 -0.17
C ALA A 48 -6.64 21.58 -0.44
N ILE A 49 -6.41 20.66 -1.38
CA ILE A 49 -5.09 20.10 -1.68
C ILE A 49 -4.68 20.51 -3.09
N PHE A 50 -3.72 21.40 -3.15
CA PHE A 50 -3.13 21.92 -4.38
C PHE A 50 -1.85 21.17 -4.72
N TYR A 51 -1.90 20.38 -5.78
CA TYR A 51 -0.71 19.84 -6.44
C TYR A 51 -0.13 20.90 -7.39
N HIS A 52 1.17 21.17 -7.29
CA HIS A 52 1.84 22.08 -8.21
C HIS A 52 3.35 21.87 -8.27
N GLU A 53 3.94 22.34 -9.37
CA GLU A 53 5.38 22.42 -9.55
C GLU A 53 5.91 23.82 -9.22
N ILE A 54 7.07 23.88 -8.55
CA ILE A 54 7.79 25.14 -8.33
C ILE A 54 8.66 25.41 -9.57
N GLY A 55 8.19 26.34 -10.39
CA GLY A 55 8.75 26.66 -11.69
C GLY A 55 8.47 25.59 -12.75
N ASN A 56 8.89 25.86 -13.99
CA ASN A 56 8.85 24.86 -15.06
C ASN A 56 10.01 23.85 -14.94
N GLU A 57 10.11 22.86 -15.82
CA GLU A 57 11.18 21.85 -15.84
C GLU A 57 12.59 22.44 -16.02
N ARG A 58 12.70 23.69 -16.50
CA ARG A 58 13.98 24.41 -16.60
C ARG A 58 14.32 25.23 -15.36
N PHE A 59 13.36 25.47 -14.47
CA PHE A 59 13.58 26.26 -13.26
C PHE A 59 14.53 25.55 -12.29
N ARG A 60 15.28 26.33 -11.52
CA ARG A 60 16.23 25.83 -10.53
C ARG A 60 15.92 26.49 -9.19
N ASN A 61 15.47 25.68 -8.25
CA ASN A 61 15.24 26.13 -6.88
C ASN A 61 16.54 26.62 -6.25
N LEU A 62 16.43 27.56 -5.32
CA LEU A 62 17.54 28.03 -4.51
C LEU A 62 17.42 27.48 -3.10
N ASN A 63 18.53 27.12 -2.48
CA ASN A 63 18.58 26.77 -1.07
C ASN A 63 18.57 28.03 -0.19
N LYS A 64 18.57 27.84 1.14
CA LYS A 64 18.57 28.95 2.12
C LYS A 64 19.74 29.94 2.00
N LEU A 65 20.81 29.57 1.31
CA LEU A 65 21.99 30.41 1.06
C LEU A 65 21.93 31.09 -0.33
N GLY A 66 20.81 30.99 -1.05
CA GLY A 66 20.65 31.55 -2.39
C GLY A 66 21.38 30.77 -3.49
N ARG A 67 21.89 29.56 -3.20
CA ARG A 67 22.61 28.74 -4.19
C ARG A 67 21.64 27.78 -4.89
N PRO A 68 21.82 27.48 -6.19
CA PRO A 68 21.01 26.50 -6.89
C PRO A 68 21.03 25.13 -6.19
N VAL A 69 19.85 24.55 -6.01
CA VAL A 69 19.68 23.14 -5.62
C VAL A 69 20.07 22.27 -6.82
N GLY A 70 20.73 21.14 -6.55
CA GLY A 70 21.07 20.15 -7.57
C GLY A 70 19.84 19.66 -8.32
N PHE A 71 20.00 19.34 -9.60
CA PHE A 71 18.86 18.89 -10.41
C PHE A 71 18.46 17.44 -10.13
N VAL A 72 19.37 16.66 -9.55
CA VAL A 72 19.16 15.28 -9.12
C VAL A 72 19.60 15.19 -7.66
N ASP A 73 18.75 14.60 -6.84
CA ASP A 73 19.04 14.28 -5.45
C ASP A 73 20.15 13.23 -5.37
N THR A 74 21.23 13.55 -4.66
CA THR A 74 22.38 12.66 -4.51
C THR A 74 22.12 11.47 -3.59
N PHE A 75 21.08 11.50 -2.76
CA PHE A 75 20.71 10.41 -1.86
C PHE A 75 19.77 9.39 -2.52
N THR A 76 18.77 9.90 -3.26
CA THR A 76 17.66 9.08 -3.77
C THR A 76 17.63 8.93 -5.30
N GLY A 77 18.35 9.79 -6.03
CA GLY A 77 18.25 9.86 -7.50
C GLY A 77 17.00 10.60 -8.01
N ALA A 78 16.13 11.12 -7.13
CA ALA A 78 14.96 11.87 -7.56
C ALA A 78 15.34 13.16 -8.30
N TYR A 79 14.65 13.46 -9.39
CA TYR A 79 14.88 14.70 -10.15
C TYR A 79 14.10 15.87 -9.56
N LYS A 80 14.64 17.08 -9.70
CA LYS A 80 14.08 18.35 -9.19
C LYS A 80 13.66 18.30 -7.70
N PRO A 81 14.56 17.93 -6.78
CA PRO A 81 14.24 17.97 -5.35
C PRO A 81 13.81 19.39 -4.92
N GLY A 82 12.73 19.44 -4.14
CA GLY A 82 12.09 20.69 -3.72
C GLY A 82 11.25 21.37 -4.82
N GLY A 83 11.16 20.79 -6.02
CA GLY A 83 10.41 21.34 -7.17
C GLY A 83 8.98 20.84 -7.28
N ARG A 84 8.58 19.92 -6.40
CA ARG A 84 7.28 19.26 -6.38
C ARG A 84 6.65 19.54 -5.02
N ALA A 85 5.47 20.14 -5.00
CA ALA A 85 4.91 20.73 -3.79
C ALA A 85 3.40 20.51 -3.64
N MET A 86 2.97 20.45 -2.38
CA MET A 86 1.57 20.45 -1.95
C MET A 86 1.32 21.72 -1.14
N ASN A 87 0.32 22.51 -1.50
CA ASN A 87 -0.05 23.77 -0.81
C ASN A 87 1.17 24.69 -0.53
N TYR A 88 1.99 24.94 -1.56
CA TYR A 88 3.25 25.71 -1.46
C TYR A 88 4.33 25.16 -0.53
N ARG A 89 4.25 23.89 -0.13
CA ARG A 89 5.26 23.24 0.71
C ARG A 89 5.80 22.00 0.02
N SER A 90 7.07 21.71 0.27
CA SER A 90 7.78 20.58 -0.30
C SER A 90 8.75 20.04 0.74
N GLU A 91 8.73 18.72 0.96
CA GLU A 91 9.60 18.02 1.90
C GLU A 91 10.44 16.96 1.15
N PRO A 92 11.46 17.36 0.37
CA PRO A 92 12.27 16.40 -0.38
C PRO A 92 13.08 15.50 0.55
N PHE A 93 13.15 14.21 0.23
CA PHE A 93 13.83 13.21 1.06
C PHE A 93 15.29 13.57 1.35
N MET A 94 15.98 14.20 0.38
CA MET A 94 17.36 14.65 0.54
C MET A 94 17.60 15.43 1.84
N ASN A 95 16.63 16.24 2.29
CA ASN A 95 16.82 17.06 3.48
C ASN A 95 16.85 16.21 4.74
N ARG A 96 15.95 15.23 4.83
CA ARG A 96 15.86 14.29 5.96
C ARG A 96 17.03 13.31 5.96
N LEU A 97 17.34 12.71 4.82
CA LEU A 97 18.48 11.79 4.69
C LEU A 97 19.84 12.47 4.92
N LYS A 98 19.94 13.78 4.60
CA LYS A 98 21.11 14.59 4.95
C LYS A 98 21.30 14.72 6.47
N LEU A 99 20.23 14.81 7.25
CA LEU A 99 20.32 14.86 8.71
C LEU A 99 20.89 13.54 9.27
N GLN A 100 20.47 12.39 8.75
CA GLN A 100 21.08 11.09 9.09
C GLN A 100 22.57 11.05 8.71
N ALA A 101 22.91 11.48 7.49
CA ALA A 101 24.31 11.49 7.06
C ALA A 101 25.19 12.40 7.93
N ASP A 102 24.65 13.52 8.41
CA ASP A 102 25.36 14.44 9.31
C ASP A 102 25.59 13.85 10.72
N GLN A 103 24.78 12.89 11.13
CA GLN A 103 24.98 12.09 12.35
C GLN A 103 25.98 10.93 12.15
N GLY A 104 26.52 10.75 10.94
CA GLY A 104 27.47 9.67 10.64
C GLY A 104 26.83 8.28 10.57
N VAL A 105 25.50 8.19 10.49
CA VAL A 105 24.78 6.92 10.27
C VAL A 105 24.50 6.72 8.78
N LYS A 106 24.30 5.46 8.37
CA LYS A 106 23.84 5.16 7.01
C LYS A 106 22.45 5.76 6.80
N HIS A 107 22.24 6.41 5.65
CA HIS A 107 20.93 6.97 5.33
C HIS A 107 19.95 5.85 4.99
N ASP A 108 18.76 5.92 5.59
CA ASP A 108 17.70 4.93 5.45
C ASP A 108 16.45 5.62 4.87
N ALA A 109 16.22 5.36 3.58
CA ALA A 109 15.09 5.94 2.85
C ALA A 109 13.72 5.51 3.41
N SER A 110 13.63 4.37 4.09
CA SER A 110 12.36 3.95 4.72
C SER A 110 11.90 4.89 5.83
N GLN A 111 12.84 5.59 6.49
CA GLN A 111 12.50 6.54 7.55
C GLN A 111 12.16 7.93 7.04
N ALA A 112 12.28 8.22 5.73
CA ALA A 112 12.09 9.57 5.23
C ALA A 112 10.68 10.13 5.54
N TYR A 113 9.68 9.27 5.74
CA TYR A 113 8.32 9.65 6.14
C TYR A 113 8.14 9.79 7.66
N SER A 114 9.09 9.32 8.46
CA SER A 114 8.95 9.16 9.91
C SER A 114 9.14 10.47 10.66
N SER A 115 8.12 10.86 11.42
CA SER A 115 8.21 11.91 12.43
C SER A 115 8.97 11.44 13.67
N TYR A 116 8.99 10.14 13.97
CA TYR A 116 9.90 9.59 14.99
C TYR A 116 11.36 9.87 14.62
N THR A 117 11.76 9.65 13.36
CA THR A 117 13.17 9.84 12.96
C THR A 117 13.56 11.31 12.77
N PHE A 118 12.64 12.16 12.30
CA PHE A 118 12.97 13.51 11.81
C PHE A 118 12.11 14.64 12.37
N GLY A 119 11.08 14.35 13.16
CA GLY A 119 10.00 15.30 13.44
C GLY A 119 9.01 15.44 12.28
N ASP A 120 7.92 16.15 12.54
CA ASP A 120 6.87 16.39 11.55
C ASP A 120 7.39 17.15 10.31
N PRO A 121 6.88 16.85 9.09
CA PRO A 121 7.37 17.45 7.86
C PRO A 121 6.95 18.91 7.71
N ALA A 122 7.64 19.67 6.86
CA ALA A 122 7.26 21.06 6.58
C ALA A 122 6.01 21.18 5.69
N THR A 123 5.57 20.07 5.09
CA THR A 123 4.31 19.95 4.35
C THR A 123 3.11 19.99 5.29
N PRO A 124 1.90 20.31 4.80
CA PRO A 124 0.71 20.37 5.65
C PRO A 124 0.47 19.07 6.44
N ILE A 125 -0.18 19.20 7.59
CA ILE A 125 -0.65 18.04 8.36
C ILE A 125 -2.16 18.21 8.47
N ALA A 126 -2.90 17.39 7.72
CA ALA A 126 -4.35 17.30 7.85
C ALA A 126 -4.68 16.61 9.18
N ARG A 127 -5.65 17.14 9.93
CA ARG A 127 -5.91 16.70 11.30
C ARG A 127 -7.39 16.46 11.53
N THR A 128 -7.71 15.30 12.07
CA THR A 128 -9.09 14.86 12.27
C THR A 128 -9.20 13.99 13.53
N TYR A 129 -10.38 13.94 14.14
CA TYR A 129 -10.69 12.88 15.10
C TYR A 129 -11.23 11.65 14.37
N LEU A 130 -11.01 10.47 14.94
CA LEU A 130 -11.51 9.21 14.40
C LEU A 130 -13.01 9.31 14.07
N GLY A 131 -13.38 9.05 12.81
CA GLY A 131 -14.76 9.08 12.33
C GLY A 131 -15.28 10.38 11.77
N ASP A 132 -14.52 11.48 11.85
CA ASP A 132 -14.94 12.74 11.23
C ASP A 132 -15.22 12.51 9.74
N PRO A 133 -16.38 12.92 9.19
CA PRO A 133 -16.56 12.92 7.75
C PRO A 133 -15.54 13.87 7.11
N VAL A 134 -14.94 13.45 5.99
CA VAL A 134 -13.86 14.20 5.32
C VAL A 134 -14.12 14.33 3.84
N LYS A 135 -14.14 15.57 3.35
CA LYS A 135 -14.03 15.90 1.92
C LYS A 135 -12.65 16.44 1.62
N GLN A 136 -12.07 16.01 0.50
CA GLN A 136 -10.85 16.64 -0.02
C GLN A 136 -11.15 17.24 -1.39
N ARG A 137 -10.65 18.46 -1.61
CA ARG A 137 -10.76 19.20 -2.86
C ARG A 137 -9.40 19.14 -3.53
N VAL A 138 -9.27 18.28 -4.53
CA VAL A 138 -7.98 18.08 -5.21
C VAL A 138 -7.91 19.01 -6.41
N VAL A 139 -6.89 19.86 -6.44
CA VAL A 139 -6.70 20.88 -7.47
C VAL A 139 -5.28 20.80 -8.00
N HIS A 140 -5.12 20.81 -9.32
CA HIS A 140 -3.81 21.00 -9.94
C HIS A 140 -3.62 22.48 -10.28
N GLY A 141 -2.89 23.17 -9.40
CA GLY A 141 -2.54 24.58 -9.57
C GLY A 141 -1.29 24.81 -10.43
N GLY A 142 -0.61 23.75 -10.84
CA GLY A 142 0.62 23.78 -11.64
C GLY A 142 0.37 23.90 -13.14
N SER A 143 1.36 23.54 -13.96
CA SER A 143 1.32 23.84 -15.40
C SER A 143 1.95 22.83 -16.35
N GLU A 144 2.68 21.82 -15.89
CA GLU A 144 3.56 21.05 -16.80
C GLU A 144 3.40 19.54 -16.75
N VAL A 145 3.27 18.93 -15.57
CA VAL A 145 3.23 17.46 -15.45
C VAL A 145 1.92 16.97 -14.84
N PHE A 146 1.59 15.71 -15.09
CA PHE A 146 0.51 15.03 -14.37
C PHE A 146 0.97 14.66 -12.96
N HIS A 147 0.02 14.62 -12.04
CA HIS A 147 0.18 14.06 -10.71
C HIS A 147 -0.86 12.95 -10.53
N VAL A 148 -0.65 12.09 -9.53
CA VAL A 148 -1.63 11.10 -9.11
C VAL A 148 -1.86 11.31 -7.63
N HIS A 149 -3.01 11.81 -7.24
CA HIS A 149 -3.34 11.94 -5.83
C HIS A 149 -3.64 10.56 -5.28
N HIS A 150 -2.92 10.16 -4.23
CA HIS A 150 -3.16 8.93 -3.50
C HIS A 150 -3.20 9.20 -2.00
N VAL A 151 -4.08 8.48 -1.31
CA VAL A 151 -4.23 8.51 0.14
C VAL A 151 -4.03 7.09 0.65
N HIS A 152 -2.99 6.89 1.45
CA HIS A 152 -2.79 5.67 2.22
C HIS A 152 -3.91 5.52 3.24
N GLY A 153 -4.07 4.28 3.71
CA GLY A 153 -5.00 3.94 4.76
C GLY A 153 -5.91 2.82 4.32
N GLY A 154 -6.09 1.86 5.22
CA GLY A 154 -6.97 0.75 4.93
C GLY A 154 -8.33 1.24 4.46
N ALA A 155 -8.81 0.71 3.35
CA ALA A 155 -10.10 1.08 2.75
C ALA A 155 -10.40 2.60 2.69
N THR A 156 -9.38 3.47 2.62
CA THR A 156 -9.56 4.89 2.33
C THR A 156 -9.84 5.03 0.84
N ARG A 157 -11.12 5.14 0.50
CA ARG A 157 -11.58 5.13 -0.89
C ARG A 157 -12.76 6.07 -1.09
N TRP A 158 -12.92 6.50 -2.34
CA TRP A 158 -14.00 7.36 -2.79
C TRP A 158 -14.61 6.83 -4.08
N ARG A 159 -15.77 7.37 -4.48
CA ARG A 159 -16.34 7.10 -5.81
C ARG A 159 -15.62 7.95 -6.84
N ARG A 160 -15.26 7.36 -7.99
CA ARG A 160 -14.69 8.14 -9.11
C ARG A 160 -15.62 9.26 -9.55
N GLN A 161 -16.94 9.00 -9.52
CA GLN A 161 -17.99 9.98 -9.76
C GLN A 161 -18.67 10.29 -8.42
N PRO A 162 -18.34 11.39 -7.73
CA PRO A 162 -18.99 11.74 -6.47
C PRO A 162 -20.48 12.04 -6.67
N GLY A 163 -21.31 11.74 -5.66
CA GLY A 163 -22.74 12.08 -5.64
C GLY A 163 -23.69 11.24 -6.52
N VAL A 164 -23.18 10.27 -7.29
CA VAL A 164 -24.03 9.41 -8.15
C VAL A 164 -24.69 8.25 -7.40
N GLU A 165 -24.21 7.93 -6.21
CA GLU A 165 -24.76 6.90 -5.32
C GLU A 165 -24.48 7.24 -3.85
N PRO A 166 -25.28 6.73 -2.89
CA PRO A 166 -25.00 6.90 -1.46
C PRO A 166 -23.70 6.21 -1.03
N THR A 167 -22.88 6.90 -0.24
CA THR A 167 -21.55 6.43 0.22
C THR A 167 -21.44 6.34 1.73
N ALA A 168 -22.55 6.46 2.47
CA ALA A 168 -22.57 6.54 3.94
C ALA A 168 -21.72 7.69 4.53
N PHE A 169 -21.32 8.66 3.69
CA PHE A 169 -20.51 9.83 4.06
C PHE A 169 -21.00 10.51 5.35
N ASP A 170 -22.32 10.73 5.47
CA ASP A 170 -22.94 11.37 6.64
C ASP A 170 -22.77 10.57 7.94
N SER A 171 -22.78 9.25 7.86
CA SER A 171 -22.58 8.40 9.05
C SER A 171 -21.12 8.39 9.51
N GLY A 172 -20.18 8.61 8.57
CA GLY A 172 -18.73 8.61 8.79
C GLY A 172 -18.15 7.27 9.25
N PHE A 173 -18.95 6.21 9.38
CA PHE A 173 -18.56 4.96 10.04
C PHE A 173 -19.37 3.77 9.54
N ASP A 174 -18.91 3.14 8.47
CA ASP A 174 -19.39 1.82 8.05
C ASP A 174 -18.21 0.86 7.83
N LYS A 175 -18.05 -0.09 8.76
CA LYS A 175 -17.02 -1.13 8.65
C LYS A 175 -17.39 -2.25 7.67
N ASN A 176 -18.67 -2.35 7.30
CA ASN A 176 -19.19 -3.39 6.41
C ASN A 176 -19.95 -2.75 5.23
N PRO A 177 -19.29 -1.90 4.44
CA PRO A 177 -19.92 -1.25 3.30
C PRO A 177 -20.37 -2.29 2.26
N PRO A 178 -21.33 -1.94 1.37
CA PRO A 178 -21.82 -2.87 0.36
C PRO A 178 -20.69 -3.47 -0.48
N LEU A 179 -20.72 -4.79 -0.67
CA LEU A 179 -19.71 -5.56 -1.38
C LEU A 179 -19.39 -4.97 -2.77
N LEU A 180 -20.42 -4.51 -3.48
CA LEU A 180 -20.32 -3.91 -4.81
C LEU A 180 -20.83 -2.46 -4.81
N PRO A 181 -20.21 -1.57 -5.63
CA PRO A 181 -20.83 -0.28 -5.97
C PRO A 181 -22.11 -0.47 -6.78
N GLN A 182 -22.93 0.58 -6.84
CA GLN A 182 -24.10 0.62 -7.71
C GLN A 182 -23.81 1.27 -9.06
N ALA A 183 -23.03 2.36 -9.10
CA ALA A 183 -22.90 3.18 -10.29
C ALA A 183 -21.45 3.59 -10.59
N SER A 184 -20.64 3.89 -9.57
CA SER A 184 -19.26 4.34 -9.74
C SER A 184 -18.26 3.45 -9.03
N ALA A 185 -17.20 3.08 -9.75
CA ALA A 185 -16.07 2.35 -9.20
C ALA A 185 -15.48 3.09 -7.99
N ARG A 186 -15.06 2.31 -6.99
CA ARG A 186 -14.24 2.81 -5.91
C ARG A 186 -12.83 3.08 -6.43
N THR A 187 -12.25 4.20 -6.04
CA THR A 187 -10.87 4.64 -6.33
C THR A 187 -10.18 5.01 -5.02
N ASP A 188 -8.86 4.85 -4.98
CA ASP A 188 -7.98 5.28 -3.89
C ASP A 188 -6.78 6.11 -4.40
N SER A 189 -6.66 6.18 -5.72
CA SER A 189 -5.69 6.93 -6.47
C SER A 189 -6.39 7.47 -7.72
N GLN A 190 -6.07 8.70 -8.10
CA GLN A 190 -6.63 9.32 -9.29
C GLN A 190 -5.66 10.32 -9.91
N SER A 191 -5.46 10.20 -11.23
CA SER A 191 -4.63 11.12 -11.99
C SER A 191 -5.27 12.51 -12.05
N ILE A 192 -4.42 13.55 -12.03
CA ILE A 192 -4.81 14.95 -12.20
C ILE A 192 -3.80 15.67 -13.07
N GLY A 193 -4.28 16.28 -14.15
CA GLY A 193 -3.51 17.13 -15.05
C GLY A 193 -3.63 18.62 -14.72
N PRO A 194 -2.81 19.49 -15.33
CA PRO A 194 -2.87 20.93 -15.11
C PRO A 194 -4.26 21.52 -15.34
N SER A 195 -4.71 22.40 -14.44
CA SER A 195 -6.03 23.04 -14.45
C SER A 195 -7.23 22.08 -14.28
N GLU A 196 -6.99 20.82 -13.92
CA GLU A 196 -8.06 19.92 -13.49
C GLU A 196 -8.30 20.05 -11.97
N SER A 197 -9.52 19.71 -11.57
CA SER A 197 -9.91 19.59 -10.17
C SER A 197 -11.02 18.56 -10.03
N TYR A 198 -11.05 17.86 -8.91
CA TYR A 198 -12.18 17.01 -8.54
C TYR A 198 -12.33 16.95 -7.02
N ASP A 199 -13.53 16.54 -6.62
CA ASP A 199 -13.92 16.38 -5.24
C ASP A 199 -13.90 14.90 -4.87
N LEU A 200 -13.43 14.60 -3.66
CA LEU A 200 -13.54 13.26 -3.10
C LEU A 200 -14.20 13.28 -1.73
N GLU A 201 -15.13 12.35 -1.55
CA GLU A 201 -15.83 12.07 -0.31
C GLU A 201 -15.36 10.69 0.19
N ASN A 202 -14.73 10.65 1.36
CA ASN A 202 -14.20 9.40 1.91
C ASN A 202 -15.36 8.51 2.41
N GLU A 203 -15.48 7.28 1.89
CA GLU A 203 -16.60 6.35 2.13
C GLU A 203 -16.82 6.02 3.62
N CYS A 204 -15.78 6.13 4.45
CA CYS A 204 -15.80 5.78 5.87
C CYS A 204 -15.17 6.85 6.78
N GLY A 205 -15.14 8.10 6.33
CA GLY A 205 -14.59 9.22 7.10
C GLY A 205 -13.12 9.02 7.53
N ALA A 206 -12.73 9.71 8.60
CA ALA A 206 -11.39 9.65 9.16
C ALA A 206 -11.11 8.30 9.84
N GLY A 207 -9.99 7.69 9.48
CA GLY A 207 -9.58 6.38 9.99
C GLY A 207 -10.00 5.19 9.11
N GLY A 208 -10.66 5.44 7.98
CA GLY A 208 -11.09 4.43 7.01
C GLY A 208 -12.11 3.43 7.57
N CYS A 209 -12.53 2.47 6.75
CA CYS A 209 -13.58 1.51 7.13
C CYS A 209 -13.14 0.55 8.26
N GLN A 210 -11.84 0.36 8.47
CA GLN A 210 -11.29 -0.36 9.63
C GLN A 210 -11.45 0.39 10.96
N HIS A 211 -11.63 1.72 10.91
CA HIS A 211 -11.65 2.65 12.05
C HIS A 211 -10.30 2.69 12.79
N SER A 212 -9.20 2.88 12.06
CA SER A 212 -7.86 2.92 12.65
C SER A 212 -7.39 4.35 12.92
N VAL A 213 -6.61 4.50 13.98
CA VAL A 213 -5.94 5.74 14.38
C VAL A 213 -4.49 5.65 13.94
N GLY A 214 -3.85 6.77 13.63
CA GLY A 214 -2.48 6.79 13.13
C GLY A 214 -2.23 7.94 12.16
N ASP A 215 -1.03 7.95 11.58
CA ASP A 215 -0.66 8.87 10.51
C ASP A 215 -0.80 8.21 9.14
N TYR A 216 -1.63 8.80 8.30
CA TYR A 216 -1.90 8.38 6.93
C TYR A 216 -1.08 9.23 5.96
N LEU A 217 -0.52 8.64 4.90
CA LEU A 217 0.23 9.37 3.88
C LEU A 217 -0.72 9.87 2.78
N ILE A 218 -0.65 11.15 2.45
CA ILE A 218 -1.23 11.67 1.20
C ILE A 218 -0.06 12.09 0.32
N HIS A 219 0.02 11.59 -0.90
CA HIS A 219 1.14 11.92 -1.78
C HIS A 219 0.80 11.87 -3.26
N CYS A 220 1.71 12.42 -4.08
CA CYS A 220 1.72 12.12 -5.49
C CYS A 220 2.28 10.71 -5.73
N HIS A 221 1.53 9.81 -6.36
CA HIS A 221 2.00 8.44 -6.62
C HIS A 221 3.03 8.32 -7.75
N VAL A 222 3.43 9.43 -8.38
CA VAL A 222 4.62 9.43 -9.25
C VAL A 222 5.85 9.40 -8.33
N ALA A 223 6.66 8.33 -8.41
CA ALA A 223 7.76 8.10 -7.46
C ALA A 223 8.75 9.27 -7.36
N HIS A 224 9.13 9.82 -8.51
CA HIS A 224 9.98 10.99 -8.56
C HIS A 224 9.37 12.22 -7.89
N HIS A 225 8.03 12.36 -7.87
CA HIS A 225 7.37 13.53 -7.33
C HIS A 225 7.30 13.53 -5.81
N TYR A 226 6.91 12.40 -5.20
CA TYR A 226 6.84 12.36 -3.74
C TYR A 226 8.23 12.41 -3.11
N ILE A 227 9.24 11.72 -3.68
CA ILE A 227 10.62 11.77 -3.16
C ILE A 227 11.21 13.18 -3.30
N ALA A 228 10.84 13.90 -4.37
CA ALA A 228 11.19 15.30 -4.57
C ALA A 228 10.40 16.27 -3.67
N GLY A 229 9.44 15.78 -2.87
CA GLY A 229 8.82 16.50 -1.76
C GLY A 229 7.31 16.70 -1.83
N MET A 230 6.60 16.04 -2.74
CA MET A 230 5.14 16.15 -2.91
C MET A 230 4.39 15.07 -2.12
N TRP A 231 4.36 15.24 -0.81
CA TRP A 231 3.62 14.41 0.14
C TRP A 231 3.21 15.23 1.36
N MET A 232 2.28 14.72 2.16
CA MET A 232 1.81 15.32 3.40
C MET A 232 1.23 14.24 4.32
N ILE A 233 1.01 14.58 5.60
CA ILE A 233 0.43 13.65 6.59
C ILE A 233 -1.05 13.98 6.80
N TRP A 234 -1.87 12.95 6.95
CA TRP A 234 -3.20 13.03 7.53
C TRP A 234 -3.22 12.28 8.87
N ARG A 235 -3.22 13.03 9.97
CA ARG A 235 -3.20 12.53 11.35
C ARG A 235 -4.61 12.35 11.89
N VAL A 236 -4.93 11.13 12.31
CA VAL A 236 -6.21 10.78 12.94
C VAL A 236 -5.97 10.52 14.43
N TYR A 237 -6.67 11.26 15.30
CA TYR A 237 -6.54 11.14 16.76
C TYR A 237 -7.70 10.35 17.39
N ASN A 238 -7.43 9.65 18.49
CA ASN A 238 -8.44 9.03 19.36
C ASN A 238 -8.70 9.78 20.67
N THR A 239 -7.94 10.83 20.99
CA THR A 239 -8.11 11.66 22.19
C THR A 239 -8.09 13.13 21.83
N LEU A 240 -8.72 13.95 22.66
CA LEU A 240 -8.86 15.38 22.45
C LEU A 240 -7.46 16.05 22.42
N GLN A 241 -7.25 16.94 21.44
CA GLN A 241 -6.04 17.75 21.33
C GLN A 241 -6.37 19.18 21.80
N ASP A 242 -6.36 19.39 23.11
CA ASP A 242 -6.84 20.62 23.76
C ASP A 242 -5.71 21.60 24.14
N GLY A 243 -4.44 21.25 23.90
CA GLY A 243 -3.28 22.05 24.29
C GLY A 243 -2.85 21.87 25.75
N VAL A 244 -3.62 21.15 26.57
CA VAL A 244 -3.24 20.77 27.93
C VAL A 244 -2.63 19.38 27.91
N VAL A 245 -3.32 18.42 27.29
CA VAL A 245 -2.85 17.03 27.11
C VAL A 245 -2.78 16.73 25.61
N SER A 246 -1.97 17.52 24.89
CA SER A 246 -1.69 17.28 23.48
C SER A 246 -0.66 16.17 23.28
N GLN A 247 -0.94 15.30 22.32
CA GLN A 247 -0.08 14.16 21.99
C GLN A 247 1.01 14.53 20.97
N ASP A 248 0.92 15.70 20.33
CA ASP A 248 1.98 16.28 19.51
C ASP A 248 2.21 17.77 19.84
N THR A 249 3.12 18.41 19.11
CA THR A 249 3.49 19.83 19.31
C THR A 249 2.63 20.79 18.48
N LEU A 250 1.52 20.33 17.90
CA LEU A 250 0.67 21.15 17.03
C LEU A 250 -0.39 21.92 17.87
N PRO A 251 -0.94 23.03 17.34
CA PRO A 251 -1.98 23.79 18.05
C PRO A 251 -3.23 22.95 18.34
N PRO A 252 -4.07 23.31 19.33
CA PRO A 252 -5.32 22.61 19.60
C PRO A 252 -6.20 22.39 18.36
N LEU A 253 -7.03 21.34 18.39
CA LEU A 253 -7.93 20.96 17.30
C LEU A 253 -9.38 20.96 17.77
N ALA A 254 -10.22 21.77 17.14
CA ALA A 254 -11.65 21.82 17.42
C ALA A 254 -12.36 20.52 16.98
N GLU A 255 -13.32 20.08 17.78
CA GLU A 255 -14.28 19.02 17.39
C GLU A 255 -15.27 19.56 16.34
N LEU A 256 -15.86 18.66 15.54
CA LEU A 256 -16.94 19.03 14.64
C LEU A 256 -18.17 19.51 15.44
N PRO A 257 -18.84 20.60 15.03
CA PRO A 257 -20.12 20.99 15.61
C PRO A 257 -21.10 19.81 15.57
N GLY A 258 -21.91 19.64 16.62
CA GLY A 258 -22.82 18.49 16.76
C GLY A 258 -22.16 17.18 17.19
N ARG A 259 -20.82 17.13 17.26
CA ARG A 259 -20.04 16.01 17.84
C ARG A 259 -19.22 16.42 19.07
N THR A 260 -19.39 17.66 19.55
CA THR A 260 -18.69 18.21 20.72
C THR A 260 -18.89 17.35 21.96
N GLY A 261 -17.79 17.05 22.66
CA GLY A 261 -17.75 16.14 23.82
C GLY A 261 -17.75 14.66 23.45
N GLY A 262 -17.70 14.33 22.15
CA GLY A 262 -17.59 12.95 21.67
C GLY A 262 -16.17 12.40 21.81
N VAL A 263 -15.16 13.27 21.82
CA VAL A 263 -13.75 12.90 22.00
C VAL A 263 -13.31 13.23 23.42
N GLN A 264 -12.81 12.22 24.14
CA GLN A 264 -12.37 12.38 25.54
C GLN A 264 -10.92 12.89 25.61
N ALA A 265 -10.63 13.69 26.63
CA ALA A 265 -9.25 14.05 26.98
C ALA A 265 -8.46 12.79 27.37
N ALA A 266 -7.17 12.76 27.05
CA ALA A 266 -6.31 11.63 27.38
C ALA A 266 -5.99 11.63 28.89
N VAL A 267 -5.84 10.44 29.48
CA VAL A 267 -5.52 10.26 30.90
C VAL A 267 -4.26 9.42 31.07
N THR A 268 -3.57 9.55 32.20
CA THR A 268 -2.41 8.71 32.52
C THR A 268 -2.83 7.29 32.90
N SER A 269 -1.88 6.34 32.95
CA SER A 269 -2.16 4.97 33.41
C SER A 269 -2.66 4.90 34.86
N VAL A 270 -2.31 5.87 35.72
CA VAL A 270 -2.78 5.94 37.10
C VAL A 270 -4.28 6.26 37.14
N GLU A 271 -4.73 7.19 36.30
CA GLU A 271 -6.13 7.59 36.19
C GLU A 271 -6.97 6.57 35.42
N LEU A 272 -6.34 5.61 34.75
CA LEU A 272 -7.00 4.50 34.08
C LEU A 272 -7.40 3.39 35.05
N VAL A 273 -6.83 3.35 36.26
CA VAL A 273 -7.21 2.39 37.30
C VAL A 273 -8.64 2.63 37.77
N ASP A 274 -9.37 1.55 38.00
CA ASP A 274 -10.79 1.51 38.38
C ASP A 274 -11.74 2.17 37.35
N THR A 275 -11.29 2.28 36.10
CA THR A 275 -12.13 2.73 34.99
C THR A 275 -12.87 1.58 34.34
N THR A 276 -14.08 1.88 33.89
CA THR A 276 -14.88 1.00 33.04
C THR A 276 -14.75 1.48 31.60
N VAL A 277 -14.17 0.65 30.73
CA VAL A 277 -13.97 0.97 29.32
C VAL A 277 -14.98 0.22 28.45
N ASP A 278 -15.42 0.87 27.36
CA ASP A 278 -16.22 0.24 26.31
C ASP A 278 -15.37 -0.06 25.08
N TRP A 279 -15.29 -1.34 24.73
CA TRP A 279 -14.60 -1.83 23.56
C TRP A 279 -15.59 -2.23 22.45
N LYS A 280 -16.38 -1.27 21.98
CA LYS A 280 -17.50 -1.46 21.02
C LYS A 280 -18.48 -2.56 21.48
N GLY A 281 -19.14 -2.32 22.62
CA GLY A 281 -20.17 -3.21 23.16
C GLY A 281 -19.63 -4.30 24.09
N GLN A 282 -18.34 -4.28 24.40
CA GLN A 282 -17.73 -5.09 25.45
C GLN A 282 -17.25 -4.17 26.57
N THR A 283 -17.94 -4.23 27.70
CA THR A 283 -17.59 -3.47 28.89
C THR A 283 -16.52 -4.23 29.69
N LEU A 284 -15.36 -3.61 29.88
CA LEU A 284 -14.22 -4.19 30.60
C LEU A 284 -13.82 -3.28 31.75
N GLN A 285 -13.35 -3.87 32.84
CA GLN A 285 -12.84 -3.13 34.01
C GLN A 285 -11.31 -3.15 33.97
N ILE A 286 -10.71 -1.97 34.09
CA ILE A 286 -9.28 -1.83 34.32
C ILE A 286 -9.10 -1.65 35.83
N SER A 287 -8.40 -2.59 36.46
CA SER A 287 -8.13 -2.62 37.90
C SER A 287 -6.63 -2.59 38.12
N GLN A 288 -6.21 -2.34 39.37
CA GLN A 288 -4.80 -2.40 39.71
C GLN A 288 -4.16 -3.77 39.41
N GLU A 289 -4.93 -4.86 39.50
CA GLU A 289 -4.45 -6.22 39.24
C GLU A 289 -4.16 -6.49 37.76
N ASN A 290 -4.90 -5.88 36.83
CA ASN A 290 -4.76 -6.13 35.39
C ASN A 290 -4.13 -4.97 34.60
N LEU A 291 -3.85 -3.82 35.23
CA LEU A 291 -3.27 -2.65 34.59
C LEU A 291 -1.99 -2.98 33.82
N ALA A 292 -1.10 -3.80 34.42
CA ALA A 292 0.17 -4.15 33.80
C ALA A 292 -0.02 -4.92 32.49
N GLU A 293 -0.82 -5.98 32.54
CA GLU A 293 -1.16 -6.77 31.36
C GLU A 293 -1.87 -5.93 30.29
N TRP A 294 -2.74 -4.99 30.69
CA TRP A 294 -3.48 -4.11 29.79
C TRP A 294 -2.58 -3.14 29.03
N VAL A 295 -1.67 -2.49 29.74
CA VAL A 295 -0.76 -1.48 29.16
C VAL A 295 0.35 -2.15 28.35
N GLU A 296 1.02 -3.15 28.91
CA GLU A 296 2.21 -3.76 28.29
C GLU A 296 1.86 -4.55 27.01
N ARG A 297 0.61 -5.00 26.83
CA ARG A 297 0.15 -5.59 25.57
C ARG A 297 0.10 -4.60 24.40
N GLN A 298 -0.05 -3.33 24.70
CA GLN A 298 -0.16 -2.25 23.71
C GLN A 298 1.21 -1.64 23.35
N LEU A 299 2.29 -2.04 24.04
CA LEU A 299 3.62 -1.46 23.88
C LEU A 299 4.62 -2.49 23.34
N PRO A 300 5.60 -2.07 22.54
CA PRO A 300 6.79 -2.88 22.28
C PRO A 300 7.46 -3.30 23.59
N PRO A 301 8.24 -4.39 23.63
CA PRO A 301 8.99 -4.75 24.83
C PRO A 301 9.86 -3.61 25.35
N SER A 302 9.92 -3.42 26.68
CA SER A 302 10.78 -2.39 27.28
C SER A 302 12.25 -2.73 27.07
N GLY A 303 13.03 -1.78 26.58
CA GLY A 303 14.47 -1.92 26.41
C GLY A 303 15.07 -0.69 25.73
N VAL A 304 16.39 -0.49 25.88
CA VAL A 304 17.09 0.58 25.16
C VAL A 304 17.54 0.00 23.81
N PRO A 305 17.09 0.55 22.66
CA PRO A 305 17.55 0.09 21.35
C PRO A 305 19.08 0.11 21.25
N LYS A 306 19.66 -0.96 20.68
CA LYS A 306 21.10 -1.08 20.43
C LYS A 306 21.36 -1.00 18.94
N GLU A 307 22.38 -0.26 18.52
CA GLU A 307 22.77 -0.18 17.10
C GLU A 307 21.56 0.19 16.21
N TYR A 308 21.12 -0.72 15.33
CA TYR A 308 19.98 -0.54 14.42
C TYR A 308 18.82 -1.50 14.80
N ASP A 309 18.51 -1.55 16.09
CA ASP A 309 17.46 -2.38 16.70
C ASP A 309 16.10 -1.66 16.71
N ALA A 310 15.05 -2.40 16.35
CA ALA A 310 13.66 -1.97 16.42
C ALA A 310 12.80 -2.90 17.29
N SER A 311 13.39 -3.86 17.98
CA SER A 311 12.66 -4.90 18.74
C SER A 311 12.18 -4.46 20.11
N VAL A 312 12.62 -3.29 20.59
CA VAL A 312 12.31 -2.74 21.93
C VAL A 312 12.06 -1.23 21.87
N MET A 313 11.45 -0.69 22.92
CA MET A 313 11.23 0.75 23.13
C MET A 313 11.61 1.13 24.57
N ASP A 314 12.26 2.27 24.80
CA ASP A 314 12.79 2.65 26.13
C ASP A 314 11.73 3.28 27.05
N TRP A 315 10.57 2.65 27.20
CA TRP A 315 9.58 3.04 28.21
C TRP A 315 9.90 2.45 29.59
N ARG A 316 9.40 3.09 30.65
CA ARG A 316 9.62 2.68 32.05
C ARG A 316 8.31 2.68 32.84
N LYS A 317 8.29 1.92 33.92
CA LYS A 317 7.17 1.87 34.87
C LYS A 317 7.63 2.30 36.25
N GLU A 318 6.89 3.23 36.86
CA GLU A 318 7.10 3.74 38.21
C GLU A 318 5.80 3.58 39.03
N GLY A 319 5.71 2.51 39.81
CA GLY A 319 4.42 2.12 40.42
C GLY A 319 3.40 1.78 39.34
N ASP A 320 2.26 2.48 39.32
CA ASP A 320 1.21 2.35 38.31
C ASP A 320 1.34 3.35 37.15
N LEU A 321 2.35 4.25 37.20
CA LEU A 321 2.62 5.22 36.14
C LEU A 321 3.54 4.62 35.07
N TYR A 322 3.11 4.66 33.81
CA TYR A 322 3.95 4.33 32.66
C TYR A 322 4.50 5.60 32.03
N LEU A 323 5.82 5.63 31.87
CA LEU A 323 6.59 6.73 31.35
C LEU A 323 7.18 6.35 29.99
N ASN A 324 7.18 7.31 29.08
CA ASN A 324 7.67 7.16 27.72
C ASN A 324 9.21 7.16 27.67
N GLU A 325 9.76 7.10 26.45
CA GLU A 325 11.17 7.38 26.15
C GLU A 325 11.59 8.75 26.67
N VAL A 326 12.90 8.94 26.87
CA VAL A 326 13.45 10.24 27.27
C VAL A 326 13.32 11.21 26.10
N GLU A 327 12.69 12.35 26.30
CA GLU A 327 12.65 13.43 25.31
C GLU A 327 14.06 13.86 24.93
N THR A 328 14.32 13.93 23.63
CA THR A 328 15.65 14.27 23.11
C THR A 328 16.11 15.66 23.55
N GLU A 329 17.39 15.76 23.90
CA GLU A 329 18.07 17.04 24.14
C GLU A 329 18.55 17.69 22.84
N GLU A 330 18.56 16.94 21.72
CA GLU A 330 18.98 17.44 20.43
C GLU A 330 17.91 18.34 19.80
N ALA A 331 18.37 19.41 19.16
CA ALA A 331 17.53 20.30 18.36
C ALA A 331 18.00 20.26 16.91
N TRP A 332 17.07 20.14 15.96
CA TRP A 332 17.38 20.14 14.54
C TRP A 332 16.33 20.87 13.73
N GLN A 333 16.57 21.01 12.42
CA GLN A 333 15.62 21.64 11.53
C GLN A 333 14.35 20.79 11.44
N GLY A 334 13.26 21.26 12.06
CA GLY A 334 11.96 20.60 12.06
C GLY A 334 11.46 20.19 13.44
N TYR A 335 12.35 20.16 14.46
CA TYR A 335 11.93 19.75 15.80
C TYR A 335 12.82 20.29 16.92
N VAL A 336 12.17 20.66 18.01
CA VAL A 336 12.76 20.97 19.32
C VAL A 336 11.81 20.39 20.35
N SER A 337 12.33 19.59 21.28
CA SER A 337 11.50 19.04 22.35
C SER A 337 10.97 20.17 23.26
N PRO A 338 9.69 20.14 23.66
CA PRO A 338 9.15 21.06 24.65
C PRO A 338 9.66 20.77 26.07
N GLU A 339 10.12 19.55 26.35
CA GLU A 339 10.57 19.11 27.67
C GLU A 339 11.87 18.27 27.58
N PRO A 340 13.00 18.84 27.11
CA PRO A 340 14.22 18.08 26.87
C PRO A 340 14.74 17.33 28.11
N GLY A 341 15.11 16.06 27.96
CA GLY A 341 15.69 15.23 29.01
C GLY A 341 14.68 14.67 30.03
N THR A 342 13.39 14.97 29.90
CA THR A 342 12.34 14.42 30.77
C THR A 342 11.78 13.12 30.18
N ARG A 343 11.05 12.35 31.01
CA ARG A 343 10.21 11.23 30.55
C ARG A 343 8.75 11.61 30.72
N PRO A 344 8.03 11.97 29.64
CA PRO A 344 6.62 12.28 29.74
C PRO A 344 5.80 11.01 30.03
N PRO A 345 4.63 11.12 30.68
CA PRO A 345 3.70 9.99 30.81
C PRO A 345 3.24 9.45 29.46
N LEU A 346 2.96 8.16 29.41
CA LEU A 346 2.10 7.57 28.37
C LEU A 346 0.64 7.83 28.71
N TYR A 347 -0.13 8.23 27.70
CA TYR A 347 -1.55 8.59 27.84
C TYR A 347 -2.46 7.59 27.15
N PHE A 348 -3.70 7.52 27.63
CA PHE A 348 -4.72 6.57 27.20
C PHE A 348 -6.06 7.29 26.99
N ASN A 349 -6.86 6.77 26.07
CA ASN A 349 -8.25 7.17 25.94
C ASN A 349 -9.07 6.52 27.10
N PRO A 350 -9.68 7.29 28.01
CA PRO A 350 -10.37 6.75 29.18
C PRO A 350 -11.65 5.97 28.84
N ALA A 351 -12.24 6.19 27.66
CA ALA A 351 -13.44 5.46 27.24
C ALA A 351 -13.12 4.06 26.69
N THR A 352 -11.91 3.84 26.19
CA THR A 352 -11.52 2.58 25.52
C THR A 352 -10.33 1.88 26.17
N GLY A 353 -9.53 2.57 26.98
CA GLY A 353 -8.27 2.08 27.52
C GLY A 353 -7.16 1.91 26.47
N LYS A 354 -7.37 2.40 25.24
CA LYS A 354 -6.36 2.38 24.16
C LYS A 354 -5.33 3.48 24.36
N LEU A 355 -4.08 3.24 23.95
CA LEU A 355 -3.04 4.28 23.86
C LEU A 355 -3.54 5.50 23.07
N ALA A 356 -3.27 6.68 23.60
CA ALA A 356 -3.51 7.94 22.92
C ALA A 356 -2.46 8.12 21.80
N TYR A 357 -2.90 8.50 20.61
CA TYR A 357 -2.00 8.70 19.46
C TYR A 357 -1.78 10.20 19.18
N PRO A 358 -0.57 10.61 18.74
CA PRO A 358 0.67 9.83 18.70
C PRO A 358 1.35 9.73 20.08
N PHE A 359 1.88 8.57 20.42
CA PHE A 359 2.66 8.41 21.66
C PHE A 359 4.17 8.33 21.39
N LEU A 360 4.60 7.93 20.19
CA LEU A 360 6.01 7.96 19.80
C LEU A 360 6.50 9.41 19.70
N ARG A 361 7.78 9.64 20.04
CA ARG A 361 8.40 10.98 20.12
C ARG A 361 9.60 11.09 19.19
N PRO A 362 9.97 12.28 18.69
CA PRO A 362 11.10 12.38 17.77
C PRO A 362 12.46 12.08 18.41
N HIS A 363 13.20 11.14 17.79
CA HIS A 363 14.59 10.79 18.07
C HIS A 363 15.38 10.86 16.76
N LEU A 364 16.26 11.86 16.64
CA LEU A 364 16.96 12.14 15.39
C LEU A 364 17.72 10.91 14.88
N ALA A 365 17.52 10.58 13.61
CA ALA A 365 18.20 9.49 12.91
C ALA A 365 17.97 8.09 13.52
N SER A 366 17.03 7.95 14.47
CA SER A 366 16.70 6.69 15.13
C SER A 366 15.59 5.95 14.41
N ARG A 367 15.66 4.61 14.41
CA ARG A 367 14.64 3.74 13.83
C ARG A 367 13.48 3.58 14.82
N PRO A 368 12.21 3.76 14.42
CA PRO A 368 11.08 3.47 15.28
C PRO A 368 11.02 1.97 15.63
N PRO A 369 10.38 1.59 16.75
CA PRO A 369 10.21 0.18 17.09
C PRO A 369 9.23 -0.51 16.14
N PHE A 370 9.36 -1.82 15.99
CA PHE A 370 8.30 -2.66 15.44
C PHE A 370 7.06 -2.58 16.33
N ALA A 371 5.90 -2.78 15.72
CA ALA A 371 4.63 -2.86 16.46
C ALA A 371 4.71 -3.93 17.57
N PRO A 372 4.00 -3.74 18.69
CA PRO A 372 3.93 -4.71 19.78
C PRO A 372 3.75 -6.13 19.24
N ASN A 373 4.71 -6.99 19.58
CA ASN A 373 4.74 -8.40 19.18
C ASN A 373 4.75 -8.62 17.65
N HIS A 374 5.31 -7.71 16.83
CA HIS A 374 5.20 -7.76 15.37
C HIS A 374 3.73 -7.90 14.90
N GLY A 375 2.81 -7.31 15.67
CA GLY A 375 1.38 -7.42 15.40
C GLY A 375 0.98 -6.61 14.18
N PRO A 376 0.17 -7.19 13.27
CA PRO A 376 -0.26 -6.47 12.07
C PRO A 376 -1.26 -5.34 12.39
N ALA A 377 -1.92 -5.40 13.55
CA ALA A 377 -3.00 -4.50 13.93
C ALA A 377 -2.90 -4.00 15.37
N PRO A 378 -1.86 -3.22 15.72
CA PRO A 378 -1.59 -2.85 17.12
C PRO A 378 -2.65 -1.94 17.74
N PHE A 379 -3.41 -1.16 16.95
CA PHE A 379 -4.51 -0.33 17.45
C PHE A 379 -5.85 -1.08 17.47
N LEU A 380 -6.12 -1.90 16.45
CA LEU A 380 -7.40 -2.62 16.30
C LEU A 380 -7.44 -3.92 17.12
N GLU A 381 -6.31 -4.61 17.23
CA GLU A 381 -6.15 -5.93 17.88
C GLU A 381 -4.98 -5.96 18.91
N PRO A 382 -4.95 -5.05 19.89
CA PRO A 382 -3.86 -4.98 20.88
C PRO A 382 -3.83 -6.16 21.85
N PHE A 383 -4.97 -6.79 22.14
CA PHE A 383 -5.02 -7.92 23.06
C PHE A 383 -4.87 -9.23 22.29
N ARG A 384 -3.76 -9.91 22.51
CA ARG A 384 -3.50 -11.24 21.94
C ARG A 384 -2.74 -12.11 22.92
N THR A 385 -2.80 -13.41 22.70
CA THR A 385 -2.07 -14.40 23.49
C THR A 385 -0.99 -15.07 22.65
N GLY A 386 0.17 -15.34 23.25
CA GLY A 386 1.30 -16.02 22.59
C GLY A 386 2.05 -15.17 21.56
N THR A 387 2.72 -15.86 20.63
CA THR A 387 3.61 -15.26 19.61
C THR A 387 2.93 -15.01 18.27
N GLY A 388 1.77 -15.63 18.00
CA GLY A 388 0.98 -15.41 16.78
C GLY A 388 0.18 -14.09 16.81
N PRO A 389 -0.38 -13.67 15.67
CA PRO A 389 -1.33 -12.58 15.63
C PRO A 389 -2.68 -13.00 16.24
N ALA A 390 -3.55 -12.03 16.52
CA ALA A 390 -4.92 -12.29 16.94
C ALA A 390 -5.67 -13.14 15.89
N GLN A 391 -6.61 -13.97 16.32
CA GLN A 391 -7.52 -14.67 15.41
C GLN A 391 -8.65 -13.73 14.94
N PRO A 392 -9.25 -13.96 13.76
CA PRO A 392 -10.38 -13.18 13.31
C PRO A 392 -11.52 -13.12 14.35
N GLY A 393 -11.89 -11.91 14.76
CA GLY A 393 -12.90 -11.66 15.78
C GLY A 393 -12.45 -11.80 17.25
N GLU A 394 -11.17 -12.08 17.53
CA GLU A 394 -10.66 -12.26 18.91
C GLU A 394 -10.84 -11.00 19.77
N ASN A 395 -10.66 -9.82 19.18
CA ASN A 395 -10.83 -8.51 19.85
C ASN A 395 -12.24 -7.93 19.64
N GLY A 396 -13.24 -8.78 19.39
CA GLY A 396 -14.63 -8.39 19.18
C GLY A 396 -14.82 -7.58 17.88
N PRO A 397 -15.81 -6.64 17.83
CA PRO A 397 -16.10 -5.84 16.64
C PRO A 397 -14.95 -4.94 16.15
N TRP A 398 -13.96 -4.68 17.01
CA TRP A 398 -12.76 -3.94 16.63
C TRP A 398 -11.78 -4.76 15.79
N SER A 399 -11.82 -6.09 15.88
CA SER A 399 -10.93 -6.98 15.11
C SER A 399 -10.91 -6.59 13.65
N LEU A 400 -9.71 -6.50 13.07
CA LEU A 400 -9.53 -6.08 11.68
C LEU A 400 -10.28 -7.04 10.75
N CYS A 401 -10.05 -8.33 10.94
CA CYS A 401 -10.84 -9.37 10.30
C CYS A 401 -12.01 -9.78 11.22
N PRO A 402 -13.25 -9.81 10.71
CA PRO A 402 -14.41 -10.18 11.51
C PRO A 402 -14.40 -11.66 11.89
N LYS A 403 -15.16 -12.01 12.93
CA LYS A 403 -15.33 -13.40 13.37
C LYS A 403 -15.90 -14.24 12.22
N GLY A 404 -15.24 -15.37 11.93
CA GLY A 404 -15.64 -16.30 10.88
C GLY A 404 -14.94 -16.06 9.53
N ALA A 405 -14.17 -14.98 9.38
CA ALA A 405 -13.30 -14.81 8.23
C ALA A 405 -12.27 -15.95 8.14
N LYS A 406 -11.98 -16.40 6.93
CA LYS A 406 -11.04 -17.49 6.63
C LYS A 406 -9.63 -16.92 6.51
N VAL A 407 -8.72 -17.34 7.39
CA VAL A 407 -7.32 -16.87 7.31
C VAL A 407 -6.63 -17.50 6.10
N GLN A 408 -6.12 -16.66 5.21
CA GLN A 408 -5.27 -17.02 4.08
C GLN A 408 -3.84 -16.60 4.39
N GLU A 409 -3.02 -17.55 4.83
CA GLU A 409 -1.60 -17.26 5.14
C GLU A 409 -0.76 -17.26 3.85
N PHE A 410 0.09 -16.25 3.72
CA PHE A 410 1.10 -16.10 2.68
C PHE A 410 2.45 -15.77 3.31
N VAL A 411 3.48 -16.55 2.99
CA VAL A 411 4.87 -16.22 3.36
C VAL A 411 5.53 -15.59 2.15
N ILE A 412 5.76 -14.29 2.19
CA ILE A 412 6.29 -13.53 1.04
C ILE A 412 7.74 -13.17 1.31
N HIS A 413 8.61 -13.52 0.37
CA HIS A 413 10.00 -13.08 0.34
C HIS A 413 10.21 -12.03 -0.75
N ALA A 414 11.00 -10.99 -0.45
CA ALA A 414 11.58 -10.12 -1.47
C ALA A 414 12.97 -10.65 -1.85
N ILE A 415 13.20 -10.94 -3.13
CA ILE A 415 14.42 -11.60 -3.63
C ILE A 415 15.05 -10.86 -4.80
N ASN A 416 16.38 -10.99 -4.95
CA ASN A 416 17.11 -10.62 -6.17
C ASN A 416 17.32 -11.83 -7.09
N LEU A 417 17.15 -11.63 -8.39
CA LEU A 417 17.44 -12.62 -9.43
C LEU A 417 17.44 -12.00 -10.85
N PRO A 418 18.21 -12.55 -11.81
CA PRO A 418 18.13 -12.12 -13.19
C PRO A 418 16.75 -12.43 -13.82
N ILE A 419 16.19 -11.49 -14.59
CA ILE A 419 14.91 -11.62 -15.30
C ILE A 419 15.14 -11.37 -16.80
N THR A 420 14.87 -12.37 -17.64
CA THR A 420 14.87 -12.19 -19.09
C THR A 420 13.55 -11.56 -19.52
N LEU A 421 13.61 -10.30 -19.97
CA LEU A 421 12.46 -9.52 -20.45
C LEU A 421 12.06 -9.92 -21.88
N SER A 422 13.04 -10.30 -22.71
CA SER A 422 12.84 -10.83 -24.06
C SER A 422 14.02 -11.69 -24.50
N ARG A 423 13.75 -12.93 -24.88
CA ARG A 423 14.74 -13.85 -25.46
C ARG A 423 15.08 -13.46 -26.89
N SER A 424 14.08 -13.11 -27.68
CA SER A 424 14.23 -12.70 -29.08
C SER A 424 15.09 -11.44 -29.22
N ALA A 425 14.88 -10.44 -28.35
CA ALA A 425 15.66 -9.21 -28.32
C ALA A 425 16.92 -9.29 -27.43
N ARG A 426 17.17 -10.41 -26.74
CA ARG A 426 18.29 -10.62 -25.81
C ARG A 426 18.38 -9.59 -24.68
N ILE A 427 17.23 -9.22 -24.12
CA ILE A 427 17.13 -8.24 -23.04
C ILE A 427 16.98 -8.99 -21.71
N VAL A 428 17.95 -8.79 -20.81
CA VAL A 428 17.98 -9.37 -19.47
C VAL A 428 18.24 -8.26 -18.46
N ASP A 429 17.37 -8.17 -17.45
CA ASP A 429 17.63 -7.39 -16.24
C ASP A 429 18.47 -8.26 -15.28
N PRO A 430 19.75 -7.90 -15.02
CA PRO A 430 20.63 -8.72 -14.19
C PRO A 430 20.30 -8.64 -12.70
N VAL A 431 19.56 -7.62 -12.26
CA VAL A 431 19.30 -7.30 -10.86
C VAL A 431 17.79 -7.26 -10.55
N GLY A 432 17.00 -8.00 -11.33
CA GLY A 432 15.56 -8.12 -11.14
C GLY A 432 15.18 -8.40 -9.69
N GLN A 433 14.06 -7.83 -9.26
CA GLN A 433 13.55 -7.93 -7.90
C GLN A 433 12.11 -8.42 -7.94
N LEU A 434 11.76 -9.37 -7.09
CA LEU A 434 10.41 -9.95 -7.05
C LEU A 434 9.95 -10.16 -5.61
N TYR A 435 8.67 -9.91 -5.39
CA TYR A 435 7.92 -10.60 -4.35
C TYR A 435 7.60 -12.02 -4.82
N VAL A 436 7.84 -13.01 -3.96
CA VAL A 436 7.57 -14.41 -4.27
C VAL A 436 7.01 -15.13 -3.06
N LEU A 437 6.10 -16.08 -3.27
CA LEU A 437 5.68 -16.99 -2.21
C LEU A 437 6.85 -17.91 -1.87
N LYS A 438 7.18 -18.06 -0.59
CA LYS A 438 8.36 -18.85 -0.17
C LYS A 438 8.28 -20.29 -0.67
N GLU A 439 7.10 -20.89 -0.68
CA GLU A 439 6.87 -22.24 -1.21
C GLU A 439 7.14 -22.38 -2.73
N GLU A 440 7.14 -21.27 -3.49
CA GLU A 440 7.36 -21.24 -4.95
C GLU A 440 8.77 -20.76 -5.34
N GLU A 441 9.54 -20.26 -4.37
CA GLU A 441 10.78 -19.51 -4.60
C GLU A 441 11.82 -20.29 -5.44
N ASP A 442 12.09 -21.55 -5.10
CA ASP A 442 13.07 -22.38 -5.80
C ASP A 442 12.69 -22.59 -7.27
N ALA A 443 11.39 -22.80 -7.54
CA ALA A 443 10.88 -22.97 -8.90
C ALA A 443 11.00 -21.65 -9.70
N VAL A 444 10.69 -20.51 -9.08
CA VAL A 444 10.83 -19.19 -9.69
C VAL A 444 12.29 -18.85 -9.99
N ARG A 445 13.22 -19.17 -9.09
CA ARG A 445 14.66 -19.00 -9.32
C ARG A 445 15.15 -19.82 -10.51
N ALA A 446 14.66 -21.06 -10.64
CA ALA A 446 15.05 -21.98 -11.71
C ALA A 446 14.43 -21.69 -13.09
N ASN A 447 13.22 -21.12 -13.15
CA ASN A 447 12.47 -20.97 -14.39
C ASN A 447 12.05 -19.51 -14.68
N ASN A 448 12.64 -18.92 -15.72
CA ASN A 448 12.31 -17.55 -16.13
C ASN A 448 10.83 -17.35 -16.51
N GLY A 449 10.14 -18.40 -16.99
CA GLY A 449 8.70 -18.32 -17.31
C GLY A 449 7.83 -18.02 -16.09
N LEU A 450 8.28 -18.37 -14.88
CA LEU A 450 7.57 -18.13 -13.62
C LEU A 450 7.90 -16.77 -12.99
N LYS A 451 8.92 -16.06 -13.48
CA LYS A 451 9.36 -14.74 -12.99
C LYS A 451 8.40 -13.64 -13.43
N ASN A 452 7.24 -13.57 -12.78
CA ASN A 452 6.21 -12.57 -12.97
C ASN A 452 5.97 -11.83 -11.64
N PRO A 453 5.46 -10.59 -11.68
CA PRO A 453 4.99 -9.92 -10.47
C PRO A 453 3.94 -10.77 -9.74
N LEU A 454 4.02 -10.79 -8.40
CA LEU A 454 3.15 -11.61 -7.57
C LEU A 454 1.71 -11.06 -7.61
N ALA A 455 0.74 -11.93 -7.93
CA ALA A 455 -0.69 -11.60 -7.88
C ALA A 455 -1.39 -12.59 -6.95
N ILE A 456 -1.51 -12.27 -5.65
CA ILE A 456 -2.23 -13.12 -4.68
C ILE A 456 -3.74 -12.88 -4.75
N ARG A 457 -4.54 -13.82 -4.25
CA ARG A 457 -6.00 -13.81 -4.43
C ARG A 457 -6.73 -14.01 -3.11
N ALA A 458 -7.87 -13.34 -2.96
CA ALA A 458 -8.76 -13.46 -1.81
C ALA A 458 -10.22 -13.16 -2.20
N ASN A 459 -11.16 -13.78 -1.50
CA ASN A 459 -12.58 -13.53 -1.66
C ASN A 459 -13.05 -12.41 -0.72
N ALA A 460 -13.67 -11.39 -1.31
CA ALA A 460 -14.17 -10.22 -0.61
C ALA A 460 -15.18 -10.58 0.49
N GLY A 461 -15.04 -10.00 1.67
CA GLY A 461 -15.93 -10.23 2.81
C GLY A 461 -15.81 -11.60 3.47
N GLU A 462 -14.92 -12.47 2.98
CA GLU A 462 -14.78 -13.87 3.42
C GLU A 462 -13.36 -14.17 3.92
N ASP A 463 -12.35 -13.79 3.15
CA ASP A 463 -10.96 -14.11 3.46
C ASP A 463 -10.29 -12.99 4.27
N CYS A 464 -9.41 -13.38 5.18
CA CYS A 464 -8.51 -12.54 5.94
C CYS A 464 -7.08 -12.85 5.48
N VAL A 465 -6.46 -11.95 4.72
CA VAL A 465 -5.12 -12.15 4.16
C VAL A 465 -4.10 -11.86 5.25
N ASP A 466 -3.26 -12.83 5.56
CA ASP A 466 -2.26 -12.75 6.61
C ASP A 466 -0.87 -13.01 6.01
N ILE A 467 -0.03 -11.99 5.98
CA ILE A 467 1.24 -12.01 5.26
C ILE A 467 2.37 -11.97 6.26
N LEU A 468 3.20 -13.00 6.26
CA LEU A 468 4.52 -12.96 6.88
C LEU A 468 5.54 -12.51 5.84
N PHE A 469 6.09 -11.32 6.02
CA PHE A 469 7.04 -10.73 5.08
C PHE A 469 8.48 -10.78 5.59
N LYS A 470 9.37 -11.22 4.71
CA LYS A 470 10.82 -11.35 4.93
C LYS A 470 11.56 -10.86 3.69
N SER A 471 12.82 -10.46 3.87
CA SER A 471 13.66 -9.98 2.76
C SER A 471 14.97 -10.75 2.68
N GLU A 472 15.37 -11.07 1.45
CA GLU A 472 16.67 -11.60 1.07
C GLU A 472 17.42 -10.64 0.12
N LEU A 473 16.95 -9.40 -0.01
CA LEU A 473 17.58 -8.44 -0.92
C LEU A 473 19.05 -8.23 -0.55
N GLU A 474 19.93 -8.10 -1.54
CA GLU A 474 21.36 -7.95 -1.31
C GLU A 474 21.77 -6.48 -1.17
N ASP A 475 22.66 -6.17 -0.22
CA ASP A 475 23.27 -4.84 -0.09
C ASP A 475 24.20 -4.59 -1.29
N THR A 476 23.72 -3.81 -2.25
CA THR A 476 24.38 -3.58 -3.55
C THR A 476 24.46 -2.08 -3.86
N GLY A 477 25.15 -1.73 -4.96
CA GLY A 477 25.18 -0.34 -5.44
C GLY A 477 23.79 0.22 -5.79
N GLU A 478 22.82 -0.62 -6.19
CA GLU A 478 21.46 -0.20 -6.53
C GLU A 478 20.64 0.29 -5.33
N ASN A 479 21.04 -0.08 -4.10
CA ASN A 479 20.38 0.35 -2.87
C ASN A 479 21.35 1.04 -1.90
N ASN A 480 22.39 1.69 -2.44
CA ASN A 480 23.40 2.41 -1.66
C ASN A 480 24.08 1.54 -0.57
N PHE A 481 24.18 0.22 -0.78
CA PHE A 481 24.69 -0.76 0.18
C PHE A 481 23.94 -0.75 1.53
N PHE A 482 22.63 -0.52 1.45
CA PHE A 482 21.69 -0.56 2.56
C PHE A 482 20.30 -0.99 2.06
N SER A 483 20.11 -2.30 1.91
CA SER A 483 18.82 -2.86 1.50
C SER A 483 17.83 -2.80 2.63
N LYS A 484 16.63 -2.35 2.32
CA LYS A 484 15.45 -2.50 3.16
C LYS A 484 14.23 -2.48 2.25
N THR A 485 13.15 -3.10 2.67
CA THR A 485 11.94 -3.18 1.86
C THR A 485 10.71 -3.39 2.73
N ASN A 486 9.55 -3.08 2.20
CA ASN A 486 8.24 -3.23 2.83
C ASN A 486 7.21 -3.66 1.77
N ILE A 487 5.98 -3.92 2.20
CA ILE A 487 4.84 -4.10 1.30
C ILE A 487 3.74 -3.11 1.71
N HIS A 488 3.48 -2.11 0.87
CA HIS A 488 2.30 -1.26 0.98
C HIS A 488 1.20 -1.74 0.04
N VAL A 489 -0.04 -1.82 0.50
CA VAL A 489 -1.21 -2.25 -0.29
C VAL A 489 -2.30 -1.20 -0.33
N HIS A 490 -3.07 -1.26 -1.41
CA HIS A 490 -4.20 -0.39 -1.71
C HIS A 490 -5.57 -1.02 -1.31
N PHE A 491 -6.62 -0.21 -1.15
CA PHE A 491 -8.06 -0.58 -0.98
C PHE A 491 -8.54 -1.44 0.20
N VAL A 492 -7.73 -2.37 0.71
CA VAL A 492 -8.14 -3.32 1.77
C VAL A 492 -8.19 -2.65 3.12
N GLN A 493 -9.03 -3.12 4.03
CA GLN A 493 -8.94 -2.72 5.44
C GLN A 493 -7.63 -3.24 6.03
N PHE A 494 -6.88 -2.37 6.71
CA PHE A 494 -5.70 -2.69 7.50
C PHE A 494 -5.45 -1.63 8.57
N ASP A 495 -4.74 -1.99 9.64
CA ASP A 495 -4.33 -1.04 10.67
C ASP A 495 -3.09 -0.26 10.20
N VAL A 496 -3.23 1.05 10.04
CA VAL A 496 -2.17 1.91 9.47
C VAL A 496 -0.89 1.90 10.30
N GLN A 497 -0.98 1.64 11.60
CA GLN A 497 0.19 1.68 12.48
C GLN A 497 1.11 0.46 12.29
N GLY A 498 0.60 -0.67 11.81
CA GLY A 498 1.36 -1.93 11.71
C GLY A 498 1.31 -2.63 10.35
N SER A 499 0.37 -2.27 9.47
CA SER A 499 0.14 -2.96 8.19
C SER A 499 0.16 -2.04 6.96
N ASP A 500 0.52 -0.76 7.09
CA ASP A 500 0.60 0.17 5.94
C ASP A 500 1.80 -0.11 5.03
N GLY A 501 2.90 -0.62 5.58
CA GLY A 501 4.15 -0.76 4.84
C GLY A 501 4.95 0.55 4.75
N VAL A 502 4.47 1.67 5.29
CA VAL A 502 5.24 2.90 5.41
C VAL A 502 5.27 3.38 6.86
N ASN A 503 6.42 3.86 7.30
CA ASN A 503 6.62 4.43 8.64
C ASN A 503 6.18 5.90 8.67
N THR A 504 4.96 6.18 8.18
CA THR A 504 4.45 7.55 8.07
C THR A 504 4.28 8.17 9.45
N GLY A 505 4.85 9.34 9.67
CA GLY A 505 4.69 10.09 10.91
C GLY A 505 5.16 9.28 12.13
N PHE A 506 4.26 9.05 13.08
CA PHE A 506 4.52 8.32 14.33
C PHE A 506 3.99 6.87 14.32
N ASN A 507 3.78 6.28 13.15
CA ASN A 507 3.49 4.84 13.04
C ASN A 507 4.76 3.99 13.33
N TYR A 508 4.56 2.70 13.61
CA TYR A 508 5.64 1.76 13.89
C TYR A 508 6.48 1.43 12.65
N GLU A 509 7.62 0.78 12.86
CA GLU A 509 8.42 0.19 11.80
C GLU A 509 7.65 -0.92 11.08
N THR A 510 7.53 -0.79 9.75
CA THR A 510 6.87 -1.75 8.86
C THR A 510 7.75 -2.14 7.68
N SER A 511 9.05 -1.85 7.73
CA SER A 511 10.05 -2.26 6.75
C SER A 511 11.18 -3.08 7.39
N VAL A 512 11.72 -4.03 6.62
CA VAL A 512 12.69 -5.02 7.11
C VAL A 512 13.98 -4.96 6.32
N ARG A 513 15.09 -5.14 7.03
CA ARG A 513 16.39 -5.43 6.43
C ARG A 513 16.47 -6.92 6.06
N PRO A 514 17.38 -7.31 5.15
CA PRO A 514 17.54 -8.70 4.79
C PRO A 514 17.95 -9.55 5.99
N PHE A 515 17.22 -10.63 6.27
CA PHE A 515 17.54 -11.50 7.39
C PHE A 515 18.89 -12.22 7.19
N THR A 516 19.38 -12.29 5.95
CA THR A 516 20.71 -12.81 5.60
C THR A 516 21.85 -11.89 6.03
N VAL A 517 21.56 -10.60 6.24
CA VAL A 517 22.49 -9.58 6.70
C VAL A 517 22.34 -9.34 8.21
N GLU A 518 21.10 -9.21 8.69
CA GLU A 518 20.82 -8.87 10.09
C GLU A 518 20.57 -10.08 11.00
N GLY A 519 20.52 -11.29 10.45
CA GLY A 519 20.29 -12.51 11.21
C GLY A 519 21.57 -13.17 11.72
N GLU A 520 21.43 -13.92 12.82
CA GLU A 520 22.51 -14.69 13.44
C GLU A 520 22.31 -16.19 13.21
N LYS A 521 23.40 -16.92 12.94
CA LYS A 521 23.34 -18.35 12.61
C LYS A 521 23.40 -19.22 13.86
N LEU A 522 22.61 -20.30 13.85
CA LEU A 522 22.72 -21.37 14.84
C LEU A 522 24.10 -22.05 14.77
N VAL A 523 24.75 -22.23 15.92
CA VAL A 523 26.05 -22.94 15.98
C VAL A 523 25.94 -24.44 16.24
N ALA A 524 24.76 -24.91 16.63
CA ALA A 524 24.40 -26.31 16.84
C ALA A 524 22.95 -26.57 16.40
N ASP A 525 22.60 -27.84 16.17
CA ASP A 525 21.21 -28.25 15.99
C ASP A 525 20.43 -28.01 17.30
N ALA A 526 19.15 -27.67 17.17
CA ALA A 526 18.18 -27.61 18.25
C ALA A 526 17.01 -28.55 17.92
N ALA A 527 16.55 -29.32 18.91
CA ALA A 527 15.43 -30.24 18.74
C ALA A 527 14.10 -29.55 19.03
N ALA A 528 13.02 -30.07 18.44
CA ALA A 528 11.68 -29.73 18.89
C ALA A 528 11.54 -30.05 20.38
N GLY A 529 10.94 -29.13 21.15
CA GLY A 529 10.85 -29.22 22.61
C GLY A 529 11.99 -28.52 23.36
N ASP A 530 13.09 -28.15 22.71
CA ASP A 530 14.18 -27.41 23.36
C ASP A 530 13.70 -26.01 23.78
N GLY A 531 14.15 -25.55 24.96
CA GLY A 531 13.77 -24.26 25.53
C GLY A 531 14.56 -23.05 25.02
N GLY A 532 15.39 -23.22 23.99
CA GLY A 532 16.28 -22.17 23.51
C GLY A 532 17.20 -22.60 22.37
N VAL A 533 17.93 -21.65 21.83
CA VAL A 533 18.88 -21.85 20.71
C VAL A 533 20.22 -21.21 20.99
N LYS A 534 21.30 -21.82 20.50
CA LYS A 534 22.66 -21.31 20.64
C LYS A 534 23.15 -20.64 19.37
N LEU A 535 23.57 -19.38 19.50
CA LEU A 535 24.02 -18.52 18.39
C LEU A 535 25.54 -18.34 18.40
N GLY A 536 26.06 -17.81 17.28
CA GLY A 536 27.42 -17.31 17.20
C GLY A 536 27.63 -16.06 18.06
N ASN A 537 26.66 -15.14 18.00
CA ASN A 537 26.59 -13.93 18.80
C ASN A 537 25.12 -13.64 19.15
N ALA A 538 24.81 -13.41 20.43
CA ALA A 538 23.47 -13.01 20.86
C ALA A 538 23.36 -11.52 21.25
N GLY A 539 24.45 -10.75 21.12
CA GLY A 539 24.56 -9.39 21.70
C GLY A 539 23.55 -8.37 21.18
N ARG A 540 23.05 -8.57 19.96
CA ARG A 540 22.04 -7.71 19.33
C ARG A 540 20.61 -7.96 19.81
N PHE A 541 20.34 -9.13 20.38
CA PHE A 541 19.00 -9.48 20.85
C PHE A 541 18.77 -8.97 22.26
N GLN A 542 17.50 -8.80 22.64
CA GLN A 542 17.10 -8.33 23.96
C GLN A 542 15.95 -9.19 24.53
N PRO A 543 15.88 -9.39 25.85
CA PRO A 543 14.72 -10.03 26.49
C PRO A 543 13.41 -9.31 26.15
N GLY A 544 12.32 -10.06 26.07
CA GLY A 544 10.99 -9.60 25.67
C GLY A 544 10.76 -9.55 24.16
N ALA A 545 11.81 -9.39 23.35
CA ALA A 545 11.72 -9.33 21.89
C ALA A 545 11.23 -10.65 21.27
N LEU A 546 10.50 -10.54 20.15
CA LEU A 546 10.19 -11.69 19.30
C LEU A 546 11.29 -11.87 18.25
N VAL A 547 11.62 -13.12 17.97
CA VAL A 547 12.54 -13.51 16.90
C VAL A 547 11.94 -14.64 16.08
N GLY A 548 12.16 -14.61 14.77
CA GLY A 548 11.95 -15.75 13.89
C GLY A 548 13.14 -16.70 13.96
N VAL A 549 12.88 -18.00 14.09
CA VAL A 549 13.85 -19.09 14.05
C VAL A 549 13.61 -19.86 12.76
N GLY A 550 14.67 -20.11 11.99
CA GLY A 550 14.55 -20.73 10.68
C GLY A 550 14.02 -19.76 9.62
N MET A 551 14.57 -18.53 9.57
CA MET A 551 14.08 -17.45 8.70
C MET A 551 13.87 -17.84 7.22
N ASP A 552 14.75 -18.69 6.68
CA ASP A 552 14.74 -19.15 5.29
C ASP A 552 13.92 -20.45 5.09
N GLN A 553 13.32 -21.00 6.15
CA GLN A 553 12.57 -22.26 6.07
C GLN A 553 11.10 -22.00 5.72
N SER A 554 10.54 -22.83 4.85
CA SER A 554 9.10 -22.81 4.51
C SER A 554 8.26 -23.53 5.55
N GLU A 555 8.68 -24.72 5.97
CA GLU A 555 7.88 -25.61 6.83
C GLU A 555 8.19 -25.48 8.32
N THR A 556 9.43 -25.12 8.67
CA THR A 556 9.91 -25.13 10.06
C THR A 556 10.11 -23.73 10.64
N PHE A 557 9.79 -22.66 9.90
CA PHE A 557 9.83 -21.30 10.45
C PHE A 557 8.91 -21.17 11.66
N GLU A 558 9.39 -20.54 12.72
CA GLU A 558 8.57 -20.21 13.88
C GLU A 558 9.04 -18.96 14.63
N VAL A 559 8.10 -18.31 15.33
CA VAL A 559 8.38 -17.11 16.14
C VAL A 559 8.45 -17.47 17.61
N ARG A 560 9.47 -16.95 18.31
CA ARG A 560 9.64 -17.13 19.76
C ARG A 560 9.96 -15.83 20.48
N ARG A 561 9.45 -15.72 21.71
CA ARG A 561 9.78 -14.63 22.64
C ARG A 561 11.01 -15.00 23.45
N ILE A 562 11.97 -14.09 23.49
CA ILE A 562 13.16 -14.22 24.32
C ILE A 562 12.78 -13.94 25.77
N ARG A 563 12.84 -14.94 26.63
CA ARG A 563 12.69 -14.77 28.07
C ARG A 563 13.94 -14.17 28.70
N SER A 564 15.09 -14.72 28.34
CA SER A 564 16.39 -14.35 28.84
C SER A 564 17.50 -14.74 27.86
N ILE A 565 18.69 -14.20 28.06
CA ILE A 565 19.87 -14.51 27.27
C ILE A 565 20.98 -14.97 28.21
N ASP A 566 21.50 -16.18 28.00
CA ASP A 566 22.62 -16.76 28.77
C ASP A 566 23.85 -16.96 27.85
N GLY A 567 24.79 -16.02 27.93
CA GLY A 567 25.89 -15.91 26.98
C GLY A 567 25.38 -15.70 25.56
N ASN A 568 25.60 -16.69 24.68
CA ASN A 568 25.09 -16.70 23.30
C ASN A 568 23.86 -17.60 23.13
N THR A 569 23.18 -17.97 24.22
CA THR A 569 21.98 -18.80 24.19
C THR A 569 20.76 -17.92 24.38
N LEU A 570 19.87 -17.92 23.40
CA LEU A 570 18.53 -17.35 23.57
C LEU A 570 17.67 -18.39 24.29
N VAL A 571 17.08 -17.99 25.41
CA VAL A 571 16.14 -18.83 26.17
C VAL A 571 14.74 -18.30 25.93
N PHE A 572 13.83 -19.18 25.51
CA PHE A 572 12.48 -18.79 25.10
C PHE A 572 11.45 -19.03 26.21
N ASP A 573 10.35 -18.27 26.16
CA ASP A 573 9.19 -18.47 27.06
C ASP A 573 8.43 -19.76 26.75
N GLU A 574 8.46 -20.18 25.48
CA GLU A 574 7.84 -21.40 24.98
C GLU A 574 8.90 -22.27 24.29
N PRO A 575 8.87 -23.61 24.45
CA PRO A 575 9.80 -24.50 23.76
C PRO A 575 9.61 -24.43 22.25
N LEU A 576 10.66 -24.78 21.49
CA LEU A 576 10.60 -24.88 20.03
C LEU A 576 9.55 -25.90 19.56
N ARG A 577 8.79 -25.55 18.52
CA ARG A 577 7.79 -26.46 17.92
C ARG A 577 8.48 -27.40 16.95
N TYR A 578 9.51 -26.91 16.26
CA TYR A 578 10.23 -27.63 15.22
C TYR A 578 11.68 -27.86 15.61
N GLY A 579 12.30 -28.85 14.94
CA GLY A 579 13.75 -29.03 15.01
C GLY A 579 14.43 -28.08 14.03
N HIS A 580 15.48 -27.41 14.47
CA HIS A 580 16.25 -26.45 13.68
C HIS A 580 17.69 -26.92 13.52
N LYS A 581 18.21 -26.84 12.29
CA LYS A 581 19.56 -27.27 11.95
C LYS A 581 20.59 -26.17 12.16
N ARG A 582 21.81 -26.61 12.48
CA ARG A 582 22.99 -25.73 12.49
C ARG A 582 23.04 -24.91 11.20
N ARG A 583 23.36 -23.62 11.32
CA ARG A 583 23.40 -22.59 10.26
C ARG A 583 22.05 -22.00 9.84
N GLU A 584 20.93 -22.52 10.32
CA GLU A 584 19.66 -21.78 10.18
C GLU A 584 19.78 -20.41 10.87
N ILE A 585 19.01 -19.45 10.37
CA ILE A 585 19.11 -18.04 10.77
C ILE A 585 18.03 -17.71 11.78
N VAL A 586 18.42 -16.96 12.82
CA VAL A 586 17.53 -16.32 13.79
C VAL A 586 17.59 -14.81 13.59
N SER A 587 16.44 -14.15 13.47
CA SER A 587 16.38 -12.70 13.28
C SER A 587 15.05 -12.11 13.78
N TYR A 588 15.06 -10.84 14.17
CA TYR A 588 13.84 -10.06 14.38
C TYR A 588 13.38 -9.32 13.10
N GLU A 589 14.14 -9.38 12.00
CA GLU A 589 13.78 -8.70 10.73
C GLU A 589 12.70 -9.48 9.96
N PHE A 590 11.47 -9.41 10.46
CA PHE A 590 10.25 -9.80 9.76
C PHE A 590 9.12 -8.85 10.16
N VAL A 591 8.17 -8.65 9.27
CA VAL A 591 6.93 -7.90 9.54
C VAL A 591 5.75 -8.79 9.17
N ARG A 592 4.66 -8.68 9.93
CA ARG A 592 3.41 -9.34 9.60
C ARG A 592 2.39 -8.27 9.19
N TYR A 593 1.82 -8.42 8.00
CA TYR A 593 0.73 -7.56 7.53
C TYR A 593 -0.58 -8.34 7.58
N ARG A 594 -1.68 -7.65 7.85
CA ARG A 594 -3.02 -8.23 7.75
C ARG A 594 -3.92 -7.33 6.94
N TRP A 595 -4.55 -7.92 5.94
CA TRP A 595 -5.42 -7.23 5.01
C TRP A 595 -6.78 -7.93 4.97
N TYR A 596 -7.85 -7.14 5.13
CA TYR A 596 -9.21 -7.62 4.99
C TYR A 596 -9.85 -6.95 3.75
N PRO A 597 -10.02 -7.69 2.63
CA PRO A 597 -10.77 -7.21 1.48
C PRO A 597 -12.26 -7.17 1.85
N ASP A 598 -12.72 -6.09 2.47
CA ASP A 598 -14.10 -5.90 2.93
C ASP A 598 -15.11 -5.77 1.79
N VAL A 599 -14.65 -5.35 0.60
CA VAL A 599 -15.47 -5.23 -0.60
C VAL A 599 -14.80 -5.87 -1.80
N GLN A 600 -15.61 -6.16 -2.82
CA GLN A 600 -15.11 -6.56 -4.13
C GLN A 600 -14.60 -5.31 -4.85
N PHE A 601 -13.29 -5.29 -5.08
CA PHE A 601 -12.64 -4.22 -5.82
C PHE A 601 -11.94 -4.75 -7.06
N GLY A 602 -11.79 -6.06 -7.26
CA GLY A 602 -11.02 -6.60 -8.36
C GLY A 602 -9.54 -6.47 -8.07
N THR A 603 -8.83 -5.51 -8.64
CA THR A 603 -7.38 -5.37 -8.44
C THR A 603 -7.05 -4.40 -7.29
N ALA A 604 -6.03 -4.69 -6.48
CA ALA A 604 -5.36 -3.72 -5.60
C ALA A 604 -3.85 -3.85 -5.76
N TYR A 605 -3.16 -2.73 -5.93
CA TYR A 605 -1.71 -2.68 -6.06
C TYR A 605 -1.04 -2.94 -4.71
N PHE A 606 0.11 -3.61 -4.72
CA PHE A 606 1.05 -3.50 -3.60
C PHE A 606 2.50 -3.39 -4.08
N HIS A 607 3.33 -2.69 -3.32
CA HIS A 607 4.70 -2.39 -3.73
C HIS A 607 5.59 -1.91 -2.59
N ASP A 608 6.88 -1.78 -2.87
CA ASP A 608 7.87 -1.19 -1.97
C ASP A 608 7.75 0.35 -1.90
N HIS A 609 8.01 0.95 -0.74
CA HIS A 609 8.12 2.40 -0.54
C HIS A 609 9.52 2.84 -0.08
N VAL A 610 10.44 1.90 0.16
CA VAL A 610 11.79 2.24 0.61
C VAL A 610 12.63 2.83 -0.52
N SER A 611 12.67 2.17 -1.67
CA SER A 611 13.56 2.52 -2.77
C SER A 611 12.86 2.50 -4.12
N ALA A 612 11.65 3.06 -4.21
CA ALA A 612 10.79 2.99 -5.38
C ALA A 612 11.48 3.26 -6.73
N LEU A 613 12.37 4.26 -6.81
CA LEU A 613 13.11 4.60 -8.04
C LEU A 613 14.13 3.53 -8.48
N THR A 614 14.44 2.56 -7.63
CA THR A 614 15.33 1.44 -7.95
C THR A 614 14.60 0.11 -7.90
N SER A 615 13.75 -0.13 -6.91
CA SER A 615 13.06 -1.41 -6.74
C SER A 615 11.95 -1.63 -7.77
N TRP A 616 11.16 -0.61 -8.10
CA TRP A 616 10.04 -0.77 -9.03
C TRP A 616 10.51 -0.99 -10.46
N LYS A 617 11.55 -0.27 -10.93
CA LYS A 617 12.14 -0.48 -12.28
C LYS A 617 12.67 -1.91 -12.47
N HIS A 618 12.96 -2.63 -11.39
CA HIS A 618 13.42 -4.02 -11.38
C HIS A 618 12.33 -5.06 -11.08
N GLY A 619 11.10 -4.63 -10.77
CA GLY A 619 9.94 -5.51 -10.65
C GLY A 619 9.39 -5.76 -9.25
N LEU A 620 9.86 -5.03 -8.23
CA LEU A 620 9.45 -5.24 -6.83
C LEU A 620 8.06 -4.65 -6.54
N PHE A 621 7.05 -5.26 -7.14
CA PHE A 621 5.64 -4.90 -7.02
C PHE A 621 4.75 -6.13 -7.26
N GLY A 622 3.47 -6.02 -6.90
CA GLY A 622 2.50 -7.08 -7.05
C GLY A 622 1.07 -6.58 -6.89
N ALA A 623 0.11 -7.49 -6.81
CA ALA A 623 -1.30 -7.17 -6.65
C ALA A 623 -2.02 -8.18 -5.76
N LEU A 624 -3.03 -7.69 -5.04
CA LEU A 624 -4.08 -8.51 -4.46
C LEU A 624 -5.31 -8.46 -5.39
N ILE A 625 -5.85 -9.62 -5.73
CA ILE A 625 -7.10 -9.74 -6.48
C ILE A 625 -8.24 -10.13 -5.53
N SER A 626 -9.23 -9.24 -5.41
CA SER A 626 -10.43 -9.39 -4.58
C SER A 626 -11.63 -9.76 -5.44
N GLU A 627 -12.04 -11.02 -5.34
CA GLU A 627 -13.14 -11.63 -6.11
C GLU A 627 -14.43 -11.79 -5.28
N PRO A 628 -15.58 -12.10 -5.90
CA PRO A 628 -16.81 -12.40 -5.16
C PRO A 628 -16.63 -13.53 -4.11
N PRO A 629 -17.39 -13.52 -3.00
CA PRO A 629 -17.44 -14.62 -2.05
C PRO A 629 -17.62 -15.98 -2.72
N GLY A 630 -16.92 -16.99 -2.23
CA GLY A 630 -16.99 -18.37 -2.73
C GLY A 630 -16.31 -18.63 -4.09
N SER A 631 -15.61 -17.64 -4.66
CA SER A 631 -14.87 -17.85 -5.91
C SER A 631 -13.70 -18.82 -5.72
N THR A 632 -13.39 -19.60 -6.75
CA THR A 632 -12.19 -20.44 -6.82
C THR A 632 -11.35 -20.06 -8.03
N TYR A 633 -10.03 -20.21 -7.91
CA TYR A 633 -9.07 -19.73 -8.89
C TYR A 633 -8.36 -20.92 -9.53
N ARG A 634 -8.39 -21.03 -10.85
CA ARG A 634 -7.87 -22.22 -11.54
C ARG A 634 -6.93 -21.87 -12.68
N SER A 635 -5.94 -22.72 -12.89
CA SER A 635 -5.12 -22.67 -14.10
C SER A 635 -6.00 -22.93 -15.32
N SER A 636 -5.95 -22.02 -16.30
CA SER A 636 -6.73 -22.15 -17.54
C SER A 636 -6.31 -23.36 -18.39
N ARG A 637 -5.12 -23.91 -18.15
CA ARG A 637 -4.60 -25.09 -18.88
C ARG A 637 -4.80 -26.39 -18.11
N THR A 638 -4.42 -26.43 -16.83
CA THR A 638 -4.47 -27.68 -16.05
C THR A 638 -5.79 -27.86 -15.30
N GLY A 639 -6.54 -26.80 -15.06
CA GLY A 639 -7.75 -26.81 -14.22
C GLY A 639 -7.48 -26.96 -12.72
N GLU A 640 -6.21 -27.06 -12.32
CA GLU A 640 -5.80 -27.14 -10.91
C GLU A 640 -6.02 -25.80 -10.21
N GLU A 641 -6.33 -25.87 -8.91
CA GLU A 641 -6.51 -24.69 -8.08
C GLU A 641 -5.17 -23.98 -7.85
N VAL A 642 -5.20 -22.64 -7.92
CA VAL A 642 -4.02 -21.79 -7.70
C VAL A 642 -4.34 -20.74 -6.65
N ARG A 643 -3.33 -20.27 -5.91
CA ARG A 643 -3.49 -19.19 -4.92
C ARG A 643 -2.90 -17.86 -5.39
N SER A 644 -2.13 -17.88 -6.48
CA SER A 644 -1.46 -16.71 -7.05
C SER A 644 -1.34 -16.81 -8.58
N GLY A 645 -0.99 -15.70 -9.22
CA GLY A 645 -0.55 -15.66 -10.63
C GLY A 645 -1.38 -14.73 -11.52
N PRO A 646 -0.82 -14.21 -12.62
CA PRO A 646 -1.46 -13.18 -13.44
C PRO A 646 -2.40 -13.70 -14.54
N LEU A 647 -2.49 -15.02 -14.77
CA LEU A 647 -3.36 -15.63 -15.79
C LEU A 647 -4.13 -16.78 -15.15
N VAL A 648 -5.44 -16.59 -14.94
CA VAL A 648 -6.26 -17.49 -14.13
C VAL A 648 -7.70 -17.49 -14.65
N ASP A 649 -8.34 -18.66 -14.63
CA ASP A 649 -9.79 -18.77 -14.81
C ASP A 649 -10.47 -18.61 -13.43
N ILE A 650 -11.41 -17.67 -13.33
CA ILE A 650 -12.16 -17.39 -12.10
C ILE A 650 -13.49 -18.10 -12.17
N HIS A 651 -13.70 -19.04 -11.25
CA HIS A 651 -14.92 -19.81 -11.12
C HIS A 651 -15.78 -19.19 -10.03
N THR A 652 -16.90 -18.59 -10.42
CA THR A 652 -17.81 -17.89 -9.50
C THR A 652 -19.23 -17.90 -10.04
N ASP A 653 -20.21 -17.73 -9.15
CA ASP A 653 -21.60 -17.41 -9.47
C ASP A 653 -21.92 -15.91 -9.21
N GLY A 654 -20.91 -15.16 -8.75
CA GLY A 654 -21.04 -13.75 -8.38
C GLY A 654 -21.13 -12.81 -9.57
N LYS A 655 -21.58 -11.58 -9.30
CA LYS A 655 -21.56 -10.47 -10.25
C LYS A 655 -20.19 -9.79 -10.23
N VAL A 656 -19.61 -9.60 -11.41
CA VAL A 656 -18.27 -8.99 -11.56
C VAL A 656 -18.37 -7.58 -12.11
N SER A 657 -19.32 -7.35 -13.00
CA SER A 657 -19.61 -6.04 -13.61
C SER A 657 -21.07 -5.96 -14.05
N ALA A 658 -21.46 -4.88 -14.72
CA ALA A 658 -22.76 -4.74 -15.36
C ALA A 658 -22.96 -5.75 -16.50
N ASP A 659 -21.88 -6.21 -17.14
CA ASP A 659 -21.94 -7.08 -18.31
C ASP A 659 -21.49 -8.53 -18.03
N ILE A 660 -20.89 -8.81 -16.85
CA ILE A 660 -20.38 -10.13 -16.47
C ILE A 660 -20.97 -10.58 -15.13
N SER A 661 -21.60 -11.75 -15.14
CA SER A 661 -21.97 -12.54 -13.96
C SER A 661 -21.60 -13.99 -14.26
N GLY A 662 -21.03 -14.69 -13.29
CA GLY A 662 -20.51 -16.04 -13.49
C GLY A 662 -19.01 -16.07 -13.80
N SER A 663 -18.55 -17.23 -14.28
CA SER A 663 -17.12 -17.52 -14.47
C SER A 663 -16.51 -16.80 -15.68
N PHE A 664 -15.24 -16.41 -15.59
CA PHE A 664 -14.55 -15.63 -16.62
C PHE A 664 -13.05 -15.96 -16.68
N ARG A 665 -12.40 -15.56 -17.79
CA ARG A 665 -10.94 -15.63 -17.93
C ARG A 665 -10.30 -14.33 -17.52
N GLU A 666 -9.22 -14.41 -16.76
CA GLU A 666 -8.54 -13.24 -16.24
C GLU A 666 -7.10 -13.12 -16.74
N MET A 667 -6.72 -11.88 -17.05
CA MET A 667 -5.34 -11.49 -17.22
C MET A 667 -5.03 -10.23 -16.40
N VAL A 668 -4.04 -10.31 -15.52
CA VAL A 668 -3.48 -9.17 -14.78
C VAL A 668 -2.28 -8.62 -15.55
N LEU A 669 -2.38 -7.36 -15.97
CA LEU A 669 -1.35 -6.62 -16.68
C LEU A 669 -0.71 -5.60 -15.75
N PHE A 670 0.51 -5.90 -15.31
CA PHE A 670 1.41 -4.97 -14.64
C PHE A 670 2.15 -4.15 -15.69
N ILE A 671 1.75 -2.89 -15.83
CA ILE A 671 2.30 -1.93 -16.77
C ILE A 671 3.44 -1.19 -16.09
N GLN A 672 4.64 -1.29 -16.65
CA GLN A 672 5.85 -0.72 -16.05
C GLN A 672 6.49 0.31 -16.98
N ASP A 673 7.30 1.21 -16.42
CA ASP A 673 8.26 2.09 -17.10
C ASP A 673 9.61 2.14 -16.37
N GLU A 674 10.48 3.08 -16.74
CA GLU A 674 11.83 3.32 -16.19
C GLU A 674 12.83 2.15 -16.22
N ASN A 675 12.43 0.99 -16.75
CA ASN A 675 13.39 -0.01 -17.16
C ASN A 675 14.12 0.45 -18.43
N THR A 676 15.23 1.16 -18.23
CA THR A 676 16.02 1.76 -19.33
C THR A 676 16.60 0.75 -20.31
N LEU A 677 16.56 -0.56 -20.01
CA LEU A 677 16.95 -1.63 -20.93
C LEU A 677 15.99 -1.76 -22.12
N THR A 678 14.76 -1.27 -22.00
CA THR A 678 13.73 -1.39 -23.05
C THR A 678 13.43 -0.07 -23.75
N LYS A 679 14.12 1.02 -23.38
CA LYS A 679 13.78 2.37 -23.85
C LYS A 679 14.03 2.57 -25.35
N VAL A 680 13.15 3.34 -25.98
CA VAL A 680 13.33 3.85 -27.33
C VAL A 680 13.49 5.37 -27.31
N GLY A 681 14.62 5.87 -27.84
CA GLY A 681 14.91 7.30 -27.91
C GLY A 681 15.06 7.93 -26.52
N ARG A 682 14.17 8.86 -26.17
CA ARG A 682 14.16 9.59 -24.88
C ARG A 682 13.05 9.13 -23.93
N SER A 683 12.36 8.04 -24.24
CA SER A 683 11.36 7.44 -23.33
C SER A 683 12.05 6.77 -22.14
N ALA A 684 11.26 6.50 -21.09
CA ALA A 684 11.69 5.79 -19.89
C ALA A 684 11.75 4.25 -20.07
N GLY A 685 11.35 3.70 -21.22
CA GLY A 685 11.13 2.24 -21.35
C GLY A 685 9.74 1.83 -20.89
N SER A 686 9.39 0.58 -21.17
CA SER A 686 8.12 -0.02 -20.74
C SER A 686 8.11 -1.53 -20.80
N SER A 687 7.20 -2.16 -20.07
CA SER A 687 6.95 -3.61 -20.13
C SER A 687 5.52 -3.95 -19.69
N PHE A 688 5.07 -5.16 -20.04
CA PHE A 688 3.92 -5.81 -19.40
C PHE A 688 4.41 -7.05 -18.66
N ASN A 689 4.14 -7.14 -17.35
CA ASN A 689 4.52 -8.28 -16.50
C ASN A 689 6.01 -8.63 -16.60
N LEU A 690 6.88 -7.62 -16.69
CA LEU A 690 8.32 -7.80 -16.89
C LEU A 690 8.66 -8.54 -18.20
N ARG A 691 7.85 -8.34 -19.24
CA ARG A 691 8.06 -8.87 -20.59
C ARG A 691 7.89 -7.78 -21.64
N VAL A 692 8.64 -7.90 -22.74
CA VAL A 692 8.56 -6.98 -23.88
C VAL A 692 8.60 -7.72 -25.21
N ALA A 693 7.90 -7.18 -26.19
CA ALA A 693 8.00 -7.58 -27.60
C ALA A 693 8.43 -6.38 -28.48
N PRO A 694 9.69 -5.91 -28.41
CA PRO A 694 10.11 -4.68 -29.08
C PRO A 694 9.89 -4.76 -30.59
N LEU A 695 9.30 -3.73 -31.20
CA LEU A 695 9.01 -3.76 -32.64
C LEU A 695 10.28 -3.79 -33.49
N GLU A 696 11.39 -3.25 -32.97
CA GLU A 696 12.70 -3.32 -33.62
C GLU A 696 13.21 -4.77 -33.76
N ALA A 697 12.93 -5.63 -32.78
CA ALA A 697 13.29 -7.05 -32.85
C ALA A 697 12.43 -7.84 -33.86
N ARG A 698 11.35 -7.23 -34.35
CA ARG A 698 10.45 -7.75 -35.39
C ARG A 698 10.55 -6.95 -36.70
N ALA A 699 11.60 -6.15 -36.86
CA ALA A 699 11.77 -5.32 -38.06
C ALA A 699 11.83 -6.19 -39.33
N GLY A 700 11.24 -5.67 -40.41
CA GLY A 700 11.04 -6.40 -41.66
C GLY A 700 9.93 -5.75 -42.47
N ASP A 701 9.07 -6.56 -43.09
CA ASP A 701 7.84 -6.08 -43.72
C ASP A 701 6.92 -5.41 -42.68
N PRO A 702 6.64 -4.10 -42.78
CA PRO A 702 5.81 -3.40 -41.80
C PRO A 702 4.39 -3.97 -41.66
N SER A 703 3.88 -4.68 -42.67
CA SER A 703 2.57 -5.32 -42.61
C SER A 703 2.53 -6.58 -41.75
N LEU A 704 3.71 -7.14 -41.41
CA LEU A 704 3.84 -8.40 -40.68
C LEU A 704 4.34 -8.24 -39.23
N LEU A 705 4.56 -7.01 -38.75
CA LEU A 705 5.14 -6.74 -37.41
C LEU A 705 4.44 -7.49 -36.26
N PHE A 706 3.11 -7.61 -36.34
CA PHE A 706 2.29 -8.27 -35.32
C PHE A 706 1.94 -9.71 -35.67
N SER A 707 2.40 -10.23 -36.81
CA SER A 707 2.08 -11.58 -37.28
C SER A 707 2.85 -12.64 -36.49
N SER A 708 2.11 -13.47 -35.74
CA SER A 708 2.67 -14.66 -35.09
C SER A 708 3.19 -15.69 -36.09
N GLN A 709 2.65 -15.73 -37.32
CA GLN A 709 3.18 -16.61 -38.36
C GLN A 709 4.59 -16.20 -38.81
N ALA A 710 4.86 -14.89 -38.88
CA ALA A 710 6.16 -14.38 -39.32
C ALA A 710 7.20 -14.38 -38.19
N HIS A 711 6.78 -14.11 -36.95
CA HIS A 711 7.71 -13.85 -35.83
C HIS A 711 7.55 -14.77 -34.62
N GLY A 712 6.53 -15.64 -34.60
CA GLY A 712 6.04 -16.29 -33.39
C GLY A 712 5.23 -15.35 -32.49
N ASP A 713 4.55 -15.93 -31.50
CA ASP A 713 3.81 -15.17 -30.50
C ASP A 713 4.74 -14.22 -29.71
N PRO A 714 4.24 -13.04 -29.28
CA PRO A 714 5.03 -12.15 -28.43
C PRO A 714 5.32 -12.79 -27.07
N GLU A 715 6.45 -12.42 -26.46
CA GLU A 715 6.83 -12.93 -25.13
C GLU A 715 6.07 -12.24 -23.97
N THR A 716 5.25 -11.24 -24.30
CA THR A 716 4.28 -10.62 -23.38
C THR A 716 3.13 -11.60 -23.06
N PRO A 717 2.33 -11.35 -22.00
CA PRO A 717 1.23 -12.23 -21.64
C PRO A 717 0.30 -12.60 -22.82
N LEU A 718 -0.10 -13.87 -22.89
CA LEU A 718 -1.05 -14.37 -23.90
C LEU A 718 -2.32 -14.78 -23.18
N LEU A 719 -3.43 -14.08 -23.46
CA LEU A 719 -4.75 -14.48 -22.98
C LEU A 719 -5.43 -15.34 -24.04
N GLU A 720 -5.72 -16.59 -23.71
CA GLU A 720 -6.44 -17.53 -24.57
C GLU A 720 -7.88 -17.65 -24.13
N ALA A 721 -8.80 -17.73 -25.10
CA ALA A 721 -10.23 -17.86 -24.85
C ALA A 721 -10.92 -18.66 -25.96
N TYR A 722 -12.05 -19.29 -25.64
CA TYR A 722 -12.99 -19.70 -26.68
C TYR A 722 -13.89 -18.53 -27.06
N LEU A 723 -14.39 -18.54 -28.30
CA LEU A 723 -15.35 -17.55 -28.77
C LEU A 723 -16.52 -17.42 -27.78
N GLY A 724 -16.87 -16.19 -27.40
CA GLY A 724 -17.95 -15.94 -26.45
C GLY A 724 -17.63 -16.10 -24.96
N ASP A 725 -16.42 -16.56 -24.58
CA ASP A 725 -15.98 -16.57 -23.18
C ASP A 725 -15.93 -15.13 -22.61
N PRO A 726 -16.40 -14.87 -21.38
CA PRO A 726 -16.22 -13.59 -20.72
C PRO A 726 -14.75 -13.38 -20.32
N LEU A 727 -14.24 -12.16 -20.51
CA LEU A 727 -12.86 -11.80 -20.18
C LEU A 727 -12.83 -10.62 -19.20
N VAL A 728 -11.88 -10.66 -18.27
CA VAL A 728 -11.52 -9.53 -17.43
C VAL A 728 -10.02 -9.27 -17.59
N ILE A 729 -9.67 -8.13 -18.17
CA ILE A 729 -8.27 -7.68 -18.29
C ILE A 729 -8.04 -6.60 -17.24
N ARG A 730 -7.21 -6.90 -16.26
CA ARG A 730 -6.91 -6.03 -15.12
C ARG A 730 -5.67 -5.21 -15.43
N GLY A 731 -5.85 -3.94 -15.78
CA GLY A 731 -4.73 -3.01 -16.03
C GLY A 731 -4.30 -2.32 -14.74
N LEU A 732 -3.02 -2.43 -14.39
CA LEU A 732 -2.43 -1.80 -13.23
C LEU A 732 -1.07 -1.20 -13.59
N VAL A 733 -0.83 0.06 -13.25
CA VAL A 733 0.44 0.74 -13.56
C VAL A 733 1.38 0.69 -12.36
N ALA A 734 2.34 -0.22 -12.44
CA ALA A 734 3.45 -0.39 -11.51
C ALA A 734 4.70 0.36 -12.04
N ALA A 735 4.51 1.65 -12.31
CA ALA A 735 5.47 2.53 -12.97
C ALA A 735 5.93 3.65 -12.03
N THR A 736 6.91 4.43 -12.44
CA THR A 736 7.58 5.44 -11.59
C THR A 736 7.44 6.87 -12.10
N ASN A 737 7.14 7.08 -13.40
CA ASN A 737 7.24 8.41 -14.00
C ASN A 737 6.17 8.75 -15.06
N ASP A 738 5.76 7.78 -15.88
CA ASP A 738 4.86 7.98 -17.01
C ASP A 738 3.41 7.56 -16.70
N VAL A 739 2.46 8.28 -17.30
CA VAL A 739 1.08 7.79 -17.46
C VAL A 739 0.97 6.91 -18.70
N HIS A 740 0.09 5.92 -18.67
CA HIS A 740 -0.06 4.91 -19.70
C HIS A 740 -1.48 4.92 -20.30
N THR A 741 -1.64 4.23 -21.42
CA THR A 741 -2.97 3.88 -21.93
C THR A 741 -3.02 2.37 -22.13
N LEU A 742 -4.22 1.80 -22.05
CA LEU A 742 -4.47 0.41 -22.38
C LEU A 742 -5.60 0.34 -23.40
N HIS A 743 -5.29 -0.19 -24.58
CA HIS A 743 -6.20 -0.38 -25.70
C HIS A 743 -6.43 -1.88 -25.95
N VAL A 744 -7.65 -2.26 -26.33
CA VAL A 744 -7.99 -3.62 -26.78
C VAL A 744 -8.72 -3.56 -28.12
N ASP A 745 -8.11 -4.11 -29.17
CA ASP A 745 -8.66 -4.12 -30.52
C ASP A 745 -9.91 -5.01 -30.60
N GLY A 746 -10.89 -4.59 -31.42
CA GLY A 746 -12.08 -5.38 -31.74
C GLY A 746 -13.10 -5.55 -30.59
N HIS A 747 -12.79 -5.06 -29.39
CA HIS A 747 -13.63 -5.17 -28.20
C HIS A 747 -13.98 -3.79 -27.64
N TRP A 748 -14.98 -3.76 -26.76
CA TRP A 748 -15.31 -2.59 -25.96
C TRP A 748 -15.60 -3.02 -24.52
N PHE A 749 -15.50 -2.06 -23.60
CA PHE A 749 -15.79 -2.20 -22.19
C PHE A 749 -16.31 -0.86 -21.63
N ARG A 750 -16.73 -0.85 -20.37
CA ARG A 750 -17.26 0.35 -19.70
C ARG A 750 -16.20 1.00 -18.82
N VAL A 751 -16.18 2.33 -18.78
CA VAL A 751 -15.32 3.07 -17.85
C VAL A 751 -15.78 2.90 -16.40
N GLU A 752 -17.10 2.92 -16.18
CA GLU A 752 -17.74 2.58 -14.91
C GLU A 752 -18.31 1.15 -15.03
N PRO A 753 -17.59 0.11 -14.56
CA PRO A 753 -17.91 -1.29 -14.84
C PRO A 753 -19.26 -1.71 -14.26
N TYR A 754 -19.77 -1.02 -13.24
CA TYR A 754 -21.03 -1.37 -12.57
C TYR A 754 -22.25 -0.62 -13.14
N SER A 755 -22.04 0.41 -13.96
CA SER A 755 -23.11 1.22 -14.53
C SER A 755 -23.51 0.77 -15.93
N THR A 756 -24.78 0.40 -16.10
CA THR A 756 -25.35 0.02 -17.41
C THR A 756 -25.47 1.20 -18.39
N THR A 757 -25.38 2.44 -17.89
CA THR A 757 -25.41 3.67 -18.70
C THR A 757 -24.03 4.22 -19.01
N SER A 758 -22.96 3.61 -18.48
CA SER A 758 -21.59 3.99 -18.81
C SER A 758 -21.31 3.77 -20.31
N PRO A 759 -20.78 4.76 -21.04
CA PRO A 759 -20.54 4.64 -22.46
C PRO A 759 -19.46 3.57 -22.76
N PRO A 760 -19.61 2.82 -23.87
CA PRO A 760 -18.59 1.87 -24.30
C PRO A 760 -17.34 2.61 -24.79
N VAL A 761 -16.17 2.12 -24.38
CA VAL A 761 -14.86 2.59 -24.82
C VAL A 761 -13.98 1.39 -25.17
N SER A 762 -12.91 1.60 -25.94
CA SER A 762 -11.89 0.59 -26.25
C SER A 762 -10.52 0.95 -25.66
N THR A 763 -10.39 2.11 -25.03
CA THR A 763 -9.15 2.62 -24.45
C THR A 763 -9.41 3.28 -23.10
N VAL A 764 -8.49 3.09 -22.16
CA VAL A 764 -8.42 3.86 -20.91
C VAL A 764 -7.07 4.54 -20.77
N HIS A 765 -7.07 5.72 -20.16
CA HIS A 765 -5.89 6.33 -19.55
C HIS A 765 -5.71 5.70 -18.17
N ILE A 766 -4.48 5.33 -17.82
CA ILE A 766 -4.14 4.77 -16.51
C ILE A 766 -2.85 5.43 -16.03
N GLY A 767 -2.92 6.20 -14.95
CA GLY A 767 -1.76 6.73 -14.24
C GLY A 767 -1.17 5.72 -13.26
N ILE A 768 -0.03 6.08 -12.66
CA ILE A 768 0.68 5.23 -11.70
C ILE A 768 -0.25 4.90 -10.52
N SER A 769 -0.27 3.62 -10.12
CA SER A 769 -1.14 3.08 -9.08
C SER A 769 -2.65 3.13 -9.38
N GLU A 770 -3.09 3.77 -10.46
CA GLU A 770 -4.47 3.62 -10.92
C GLU A 770 -4.67 2.23 -11.53
N ARG A 771 -5.93 1.81 -11.49
CA ARG A 771 -6.35 0.50 -11.95
C ARG A 771 -7.66 0.57 -12.73
N TYR A 772 -7.75 -0.27 -13.75
CA TYR A 772 -8.97 -0.45 -14.53
C TYR A 772 -9.17 -1.92 -14.84
N ASP A 773 -10.29 -2.46 -14.37
CA ASP A 773 -10.70 -3.83 -14.65
C ASP A 773 -11.61 -3.81 -15.90
N LEU A 774 -11.01 -4.11 -17.06
CA LEU A 774 -11.68 -4.09 -18.35
C LEU A 774 -12.57 -5.32 -18.47
N SER A 775 -13.85 -5.15 -18.14
CA SER A 775 -14.87 -6.20 -18.28
C SER A 775 -15.32 -6.31 -19.74
N ILE A 776 -14.95 -7.39 -20.41
CA ILE A 776 -15.29 -7.68 -21.80
C ILE A 776 -16.25 -8.87 -21.80
N ALA A 777 -17.51 -8.61 -22.15
CA ALA A 777 -18.58 -9.60 -22.00
C ALA A 777 -18.37 -10.88 -22.82
N LYS A 778 -17.71 -10.78 -23.99
CA LYS A 778 -17.53 -11.88 -24.95
C LYS A 778 -16.22 -11.73 -25.72
N ALA A 779 -15.37 -12.75 -25.66
CA ALA A 779 -14.23 -12.92 -26.55
C ALA A 779 -14.69 -12.99 -28.02
N GLY A 780 -13.94 -12.35 -28.92
CA GLY A 780 -14.29 -12.17 -30.34
C GLY A 780 -15.13 -10.90 -30.60
N GLY A 781 -15.39 -10.12 -29.54
CA GLY A 781 -16.06 -8.83 -29.58
C GLY A 781 -17.49 -8.89 -30.12
N PRO A 782 -18.09 -7.72 -30.41
CA PRO A 782 -19.42 -7.64 -31.04
C PRO A 782 -19.50 -8.35 -32.40
N GLN A 783 -18.35 -8.53 -33.06
CA GLN A 783 -18.26 -9.19 -34.36
C GLN A 783 -18.42 -10.72 -34.27
N ARG A 784 -18.23 -11.32 -33.08
CA ARG A 784 -18.26 -12.78 -32.87
C ARG A 784 -17.30 -13.53 -33.80
N MET A 785 -16.06 -13.06 -33.88
CA MET A 785 -15.03 -13.65 -34.74
C MET A 785 -13.93 -14.33 -33.90
N PRO A 786 -13.47 -15.53 -34.28
CA PRO A 786 -12.21 -16.08 -33.77
C PRO A 786 -11.03 -15.34 -34.41
N GLY A 787 -9.87 -15.41 -33.75
CA GLY A 787 -8.64 -14.79 -34.23
C GLY A 787 -7.78 -14.20 -33.12
N ASP A 788 -6.68 -13.57 -33.52
CA ASP A 788 -5.76 -12.86 -32.63
C ASP A 788 -6.12 -11.37 -32.62
N TYR A 789 -6.36 -10.82 -31.43
CA TYR A 789 -6.67 -9.41 -31.19
C TYR A 789 -5.53 -8.75 -30.42
N LEU A 790 -5.14 -7.53 -30.79
CA LEU A 790 -4.11 -6.81 -30.05
C LEU A 790 -4.65 -6.21 -28.76
N TYR A 791 -3.84 -6.29 -27.71
CA TYR A 791 -3.93 -5.36 -26.59
C TYR A 791 -2.59 -4.62 -26.48
N TYR A 792 -2.62 -3.31 -26.25
CA TYR A 792 -1.39 -2.53 -26.31
C TYR A 792 -1.45 -1.19 -25.59
N ASN A 793 -0.28 -0.63 -25.34
CA ASN A 793 -0.15 0.75 -24.89
C ASN A 793 -0.23 1.72 -26.07
N GLY A 794 -1.24 2.59 -26.07
CA GLY A 794 -1.50 3.53 -27.16
C GLY A 794 -0.49 4.67 -27.29
N ARG A 795 0.40 4.88 -26.31
CA ARG A 795 1.52 5.81 -26.47
C ARG A 795 2.55 5.20 -27.43
N SER A 796 2.83 5.90 -28.53
CA SER A 796 3.64 5.34 -29.64
C SER A 796 5.04 4.88 -29.23
N PHE A 797 5.68 5.53 -28.26
CA PHE A 797 6.98 5.07 -27.74
C PHE A 797 6.81 3.74 -26.98
N LYS A 798 5.80 3.62 -26.11
CA LYS A 798 5.56 2.43 -25.29
C LYS A 798 5.18 1.21 -26.13
N LEU A 799 4.39 1.40 -27.19
CA LEU A 799 4.12 0.37 -28.20
C LEU A 799 5.41 -0.13 -28.86
N ARG A 800 6.28 0.79 -29.30
CA ARG A 800 7.56 0.45 -29.95
C ARG A 800 8.53 -0.28 -29.02
N GLU A 801 8.54 0.08 -27.75
CA GLU A 801 9.33 -0.56 -26.68
C GLU A 801 8.87 -1.99 -26.39
N GLY A 802 7.67 -2.37 -26.86
CA GLY A 802 7.17 -3.74 -26.80
C GLY A 802 6.06 -3.96 -25.78
N SER A 803 5.37 -2.91 -25.33
CA SER A 803 4.17 -3.02 -24.48
C SER A 803 2.92 -3.27 -25.31
N TRP A 804 2.86 -4.48 -25.87
CA TRP A 804 1.72 -5.02 -26.61
C TRP A 804 1.72 -6.54 -26.53
N GLY A 805 0.57 -7.17 -26.68
CA GLY A 805 0.42 -8.61 -26.76
C GLY A 805 -0.85 -8.99 -27.52
N ILE A 806 -1.24 -10.26 -27.45
CA ILE A 806 -2.41 -10.77 -28.17
C ILE A 806 -3.41 -11.47 -27.22
N ILE A 807 -4.69 -11.32 -27.53
CA ILE A 807 -5.77 -12.19 -27.06
C ILE A 807 -6.07 -13.16 -28.19
N ARG A 808 -5.95 -14.47 -27.94
CA ARG A 808 -6.23 -15.51 -28.93
C ARG A 808 -7.60 -16.14 -28.68
N VAL A 809 -8.48 -16.04 -29.66
CA VAL A 809 -9.86 -16.53 -29.59
C VAL A 809 -10.06 -17.72 -30.52
N TYR A 810 -10.35 -18.89 -29.95
CA TYR A 810 -10.59 -20.14 -30.67
C TYR A 810 -12.07 -20.37 -30.99
N ASP A 811 -12.39 -20.97 -32.14
CA ASP A 811 -13.74 -21.33 -32.57
C ASP A 811 -14.15 -22.79 -32.26
N GLY A 812 -13.28 -23.59 -31.64
CA GLY A 812 -13.56 -24.97 -31.26
C GLY A 812 -12.44 -25.66 -30.47
N ASP A 813 -12.65 -26.94 -30.14
CA ASP A 813 -11.83 -27.72 -29.19
C ASP A 813 -10.65 -28.46 -29.82
N ALA A 814 -10.64 -28.58 -31.14
CA ALA A 814 -9.65 -29.43 -31.81
C ALA A 814 -8.27 -28.74 -31.71
N GLU A 815 -7.45 -29.24 -30.78
CA GLU A 815 -5.99 -28.98 -30.63
C GLU A 815 -5.53 -28.02 -29.51
N VAL A 816 -6.42 -27.53 -28.62
CA VAL A 816 -6.02 -26.61 -27.54
C VAL A 816 -6.14 -27.26 -26.16
N THR A 817 -5.11 -27.14 -25.31
CA THR A 817 -5.15 -27.59 -23.90
C THR A 817 -5.88 -26.61 -22.97
N LEU A 818 -6.84 -25.83 -23.47
CA LEU A 818 -7.53 -24.78 -22.74
C LEU A 818 -8.81 -25.36 -22.12
N GLN A 819 -8.97 -25.21 -20.81
CA GLN A 819 -10.15 -25.68 -20.08
C GLN A 819 -11.39 -24.86 -20.46
N LYS A 820 -12.56 -25.50 -20.47
CA LYS A 820 -13.84 -24.81 -20.65
C LYS A 820 -14.26 -24.10 -19.36
N LEU A 821 -14.73 -22.86 -19.47
CA LEU A 821 -15.28 -22.14 -18.34
C LEU A 821 -16.64 -22.72 -17.92
N PRO A 822 -16.94 -22.78 -16.61
CA PRO A 822 -18.28 -23.09 -16.13
C PRO A 822 -19.33 -22.13 -16.71
N GLY A 823 -20.41 -22.67 -17.27
CA GLY A 823 -21.47 -21.89 -17.92
C GLY A 823 -21.19 -21.58 -19.40
N HIS A 824 -19.99 -21.87 -19.90
CA HIS A 824 -19.53 -21.59 -21.27
C HIS A 824 -18.91 -22.83 -21.93
N GLN A 825 -19.46 -24.02 -21.64
CA GLN A 825 -18.94 -25.27 -22.18
C GLN A 825 -19.18 -25.43 -23.70
N GLN A 826 -20.19 -24.75 -24.25
CA GLN A 826 -20.46 -24.74 -25.68
C GLN A 826 -19.89 -23.47 -26.31
N THR A 827 -18.96 -23.63 -27.25
CA THR A 827 -18.44 -22.52 -28.05
C THR A 827 -19.47 -22.13 -29.12
N PRO A 828 -19.94 -20.86 -29.15
CA PRO A 828 -20.83 -20.37 -30.19
C PRO A 828 -20.18 -20.45 -31.58
N GLN A 829 -21.02 -20.47 -32.62
CA GLN A 829 -20.52 -20.39 -33.99
C GLN A 829 -20.02 -18.97 -34.32
N ALA A 830 -18.93 -18.89 -35.06
CA ALA A 830 -18.40 -17.64 -35.62
C ALA A 830 -19.43 -16.97 -36.55
N ALA A 831 -19.38 -15.63 -36.62
CA ALA A 831 -20.19 -14.91 -37.58
C ALA A 831 -19.76 -15.22 -39.03
N GLU A 832 -20.74 -15.36 -39.93
CA GLU A 832 -20.48 -15.60 -41.36
C GLU A 832 -20.08 -14.30 -42.10
N SER A 833 -20.40 -13.12 -41.55
CA SER A 833 -20.04 -11.81 -42.10
C SER A 833 -19.77 -10.78 -41.00
N VAL A 834 -18.88 -9.82 -41.30
CA VAL A 834 -18.52 -8.72 -40.38
C VAL A 834 -19.64 -7.69 -40.23
N CYS A 835 -20.38 -7.43 -41.30
CA CYS A 835 -21.55 -6.54 -41.30
C CYS A 835 -22.83 -7.38 -41.44
N PRO A 836 -23.86 -7.12 -40.62
CA PRO A 836 -25.20 -7.64 -40.88
C PRO A 836 -25.67 -7.18 -42.27
N SER A 837 -26.40 -8.02 -42.99
CA SER A 837 -27.00 -7.65 -44.28
C SER A 837 -27.88 -6.39 -44.20
N GLU A 838 -28.41 -6.11 -43.01
CA GLU A 838 -29.30 -4.99 -42.70
C GLU A 838 -28.56 -3.66 -42.45
N ALA A 839 -27.24 -3.70 -42.25
CA ALA A 839 -26.40 -2.52 -42.05
C ALA A 839 -25.85 -1.94 -43.37
N ILE A 840 -26.03 -2.66 -44.49
CA ILE A 840 -25.67 -2.22 -45.83
C ILE A 840 -26.92 -1.59 -46.45
N SER A 841 -27.32 -0.41 -45.97
CA SER A 841 -28.40 0.39 -46.58
C SER A 841 -28.02 1.86 -46.66
#